data_AF-A0A5B0QTM5-F1
#
_entry.id   AF-A0A5B0QTM5-F1
#
_cell.length_a   1.000
_cell.length_b   1.000
_cell.length_c   1.000
_cell.angle_alpha   90.00
_cell.angle_beta   90.00
_cell.angle_gamma   90.00
#
_symmetry.space_group_name_H-M   'P 1'
#
loop_
_entity.id
_entity.type
_entity.pdbx_description
1 polymer ?
#
loop_
_entity_poly.entity_id
_entity_poly.type
_entity_poly.pdbx_seq_one_letter_code
_entity_poly.pdbx_strand_id
1 'polypeptide(L)'
;MMTMETIDNQKPIKQKPSSIPDGPAIISYLNDAENTEQSKDDLLHQLASRLKHDDQEEAAILVENDELLSLLDDLSLDLPSIILHRVCRPTKTEPRSMQESDSEDKTISDARICLTSLVEYGSPKEVFMSVTTTILQLLTKTSNSSLDELDHRQSSPEDPCLPGTNIMDQGLIEWTFLSFILSPLSTVLLKILQKSRNPSGFFDPFCQSILGLLDRCGGSGSGRREEGVFERRMKIYQEIADVCHKAADLHGDLEQKTHLLLAVSVSLIFACPSTQLPLGKAFLCHRDPKWRSSFSRLLQAEESVPKTNSFGRLFFSDQHTDPVRKIQETVVAPFLANIEARQIKQKIVQIGARFATSLEDDSLVKSLAGLGYGELSGQQLVRVAQQGALVIAAFDRFSKIGKEETGDQSLPMNMEAVEALITPTFVEAPLFLIMSERPGEGRVNEELGSKLLSLASTDPTGSSRLLMMRSLACLVEGLERPLARLELIGALIDQHPSQPNIKSALVSLLRESLALLSSFPSGPDMDRVIQLLRQLLLTIINSTPLDLELVKQALDAGQLENWSSIDELLKFMIERLNLVYLLLKIDHTNATGIKKGPMNMQVKELLITPIYGWIEATMRATDLTIVQNRGLGSLVYSLKISLDLCIEVLNRL
;
A
#
# COMPACT_ATOMS: atom_id res chain seq x y z
N MET A 1 47.70 25.95 60.24
CA MET A 1 46.85 24.82 59.79
C MET A 1 45.88 25.40 58.76
N MET A 2 46.06 25.00 57.50
CA MET A 2 45.10 24.94 56.36
C MET A 2 44.22 26.18 56.08
N THR A 3 44.52 26.99 55.04
CA THR A 3 43.98 26.94 53.65
C THR A 3 42.45 26.93 53.60
N MET A 4 41.77 27.86 52.93
CA MET A 4 41.68 27.86 51.46
C MET A 4 41.19 29.20 50.88
N GLU A 5 41.70 29.46 49.67
CA GLU A 5 41.50 30.62 48.81
C GLU A 5 40.13 30.68 48.11
N THR A 6 39.83 31.90 47.65
CA THR A 6 38.92 32.37 46.59
C THR A 6 38.43 31.35 45.55
N ILE A 7 37.19 31.54 45.08
CA ILE A 7 36.83 31.63 43.65
C ILE A 7 35.52 32.44 43.51
N ASP A 8 35.63 33.59 42.85
CA ASP A 8 34.54 34.34 42.23
C ASP A 8 33.90 33.49 41.14
N ASN A 9 32.64 33.10 41.31
CA ASN A 9 31.83 32.56 40.22
C ASN A 9 31.25 33.71 39.38
N GLN A 10 32.11 34.41 38.65
CA GLN A 10 31.70 35.11 37.43
C GLN A 10 31.31 34.05 36.41
N LYS A 11 30.01 33.76 36.28
CA LYS A 11 29.49 33.20 35.03
C LYS A 11 29.81 34.21 33.92
N PRO A 12 30.48 33.83 32.83
CA PRO A 12 30.59 34.70 31.69
C PRO A 12 29.18 34.83 31.10
N ILE A 13 28.57 36.00 31.27
CA ILE A 13 27.49 36.43 30.40
C ILE A 13 28.15 36.62 29.03
N LYS A 14 28.17 35.56 28.21
CA LYS A 14 28.52 35.68 26.79
C LYS A 14 27.54 36.66 26.19
N GLN A 15 28.05 37.83 25.83
CA GLN A 15 27.29 38.94 25.28
C GLN A 15 26.49 38.48 24.05
N LYS A 16 25.25 38.94 23.96
CA LYS A 16 24.43 38.90 22.74
C LYS A 16 25.22 39.64 21.64
N PRO A 17 25.58 39.00 20.51
CA PRO A 17 26.43 39.64 19.52
C PRO A 17 25.67 40.80 18.85
N SER A 18 26.13 42.03 19.09
CA SER A 18 25.57 43.28 18.55
C SER A 18 26.23 43.74 17.24
N SER A 19 27.18 42.95 16.71
CA SER A 19 27.86 43.17 15.43
C SER A 19 27.97 41.83 14.70
N ILE A 20 28.13 41.87 13.37
CA ILE A 20 28.09 40.71 12.46
C ILE A 20 28.93 39.56 13.06
N PRO A 21 28.28 38.51 13.61
CA PRO A 21 29.04 37.35 14.06
C PRO A 21 29.57 36.65 12.80
N ASP A 22 30.85 36.32 12.81
CA ASP A 22 31.49 35.53 11.77
C ASP A 22 30.87 34.13 11.71
N GLY A 23 30.88 33.51 10.52
CA GLY A 23 30.30 32.18 10.29
C GLY A 23 30.70 31.16 11.37
N PRO A 24 32.00 31.05 11.75
CA PRO A 24 32.45 30.15 12.80
C PRO A 24 31.81 30.40 14.18
N ALA A 25 31.58 31.67 14.57
CA ALA A 25 30.93 31.97 15.84
C ALA A 25 29.44 31.57 15.84
N ILE A 26 28.75 31.75 14.71
CA ILE A 26 27.36 31.29 14.54
C ILE A 26 27.29 29.77 14.66
N ILE A 27 28.13 29.04 13.93
CA ILE A 27 28.15 27.56 13.96
C ILE A 27 28.52 27.04 15.35
N SER A 28 29.54 27.62 15.98
CA SER A 28 29.95 27.28 17.35
C SER A 28 28.80 27.48 18.34
N TYR A 29 28.09 28.60 18.25
CA TYR A 29 26.95 28.89 19.11
C TYR A 29 25.79 27.89 18.93
N LEU A 30 25.49 27.52 17.68
CA LEU A 30 24.40 26.58 17.37
C LEU A 30 24.73 25.14 17.82
N ASN A 31 26.01 24.75 17.78
CA ASN A 31 26.47 23.42 18.19
C ASN A 31 26.77 23.30 19.69
N ASP A 32 26.96 24.40 20.41
CA ASP A 32 27.24 24.40 21.85
C ASP A 32 26.09 23.75 22.64
N ALA A 33 26.40 22.69 23.40
CA ALA A 33 25.42 21.96 24.21
C ALA A 33 24.95 22.75 25.44
N GLU A 34 25.69 23.78 25.85
CA GLU A 34 25.34 24.64 26.98
C GLU A 34 24.25 25.68 26.66
N ASN A 35 24.04 25.96 25.37
CA ASN A 35 23.02 26.90 24.91
C ASN A 35 21.62 26.25 24.89
N THR A 36 20.60 26.98 25.34
CA THR A 36 19.21 26.48 25.35
C THR A 36 18.64 26.43 23.94
N GLU A 37 17.67 25.55 23.70
CA GLU A 37 17.06 25.46 22.36
C GLU A 37 16.38 26.76 21.94
N GLN A 38 15.72 27.44 22.90
CA GLN A 38 15.14 28.76 22.68
C GLN A 38 16.19 29.80 22.23
N SER A 39 17.38 29.80 22.84
CA SER A 39 18.41 30.79 22.47
C SER A 39 19.00 30.52 21.09
N LYS A 40 19.02 29.25 20.67
CA LYS A 40 19.43 28.86 19.33
C LYS A 40 18.35 29.17 18.28
N ASP A 41 17.08 29.01 18.63
CA ASP A 41 15.95 29.42 17.79
C ASP A 41 15.90 30.95 17.62
N ASP A 42 16.18 31.71 18.69
CA ASP A 42 16.30 33.18 18.62
C ASP A 42 17.44 33.62 17.69
N LEU A 43 18.56 32.88 17.66
CA LEU A 43 19.67 33.15 16.73
C LEU A 43 19.28 32.83 15.28
N LEU A 44 18.60 31.70 15.04
CA LEU A 44 18.09 31.37 13.71
C LEU A 44 17.04 32.38 13.24
N HIS A 45 16.17 32.86 14.12
CA HIS A 45 15.21 33.92 13.80
C HIS A 45 15.91 35.24 13.46
N GLN A 46 16.98 35.60 14.18
CA GLN A 46 17.81 36.77 13.84
C GLN A 46 18.50 36.62 12.49
N LEU A 47 18.98 35.42 12.17
CA LEU A 47 19.59 35.14 10.86
C LEU A 47 18.52 35.20 9.76
N ALA A 48 17.37 34.55 9.95
CA ALA A 48 16.27 34.54 9.00
C ALA A 48 15.70 35.95 8.77
N SER A 49 15.50 36.75 9.81
CA SER A 49 15.03 38.13 9.66
C SER A 49 16.01 39.04 8.90
N ARG A 50 17.31 38.77 8.98
CA ARG A 50 18.32 39.48 8.17
C ARG A 50 18.37 39.03 6.71
N LEU A 51 17.91 37.81 6.44
CA LEU A 51 17.87 37.17 5.12
C LEU A 51 16.47 37.21 4.48
N LYS A 52 15.48 37.80 5.16
CA LYS A 52 14.10 37.87 4.66
C LYS A 52 14.01 39.02 3.66
N HIS A 53 13.48 38.73 2.47
CA HIS A 53 13.17 39.73 1.46
C HIS A 53 11.68 39.71 1.24
N ASP A 54 11.01 40.82 1.58
CA ASP A 54 9.59 40.96 1.29
C ASP A 54 9.37 41.64 -0.09
N ASP A 55 10.41 42.27 -0.69
CA ASP A 55 10.33 43.00 -1.98
C ASP A 55 11.53 42.77 -2.94
N GLN A 56 11.30 42.95 -4.26
CA GLN A 56 12.32 42.81 -5.32
C GLN A 56 13.48 43.83 -5.23
N GLU A 57 13.28 44.99 -4.61
CA GLU A 57 14.35 45.98 -4.38
C GLU A 57 15.33 45.54 -3.28
N GLU A 58 14.88 44.79 -2.25
CA GLU A 58 15.75 44.32 -1.16
C GLU A 58 16.67 43.17 -1.59
N ALA A 59 16.24 42.34 -2.56
CA ALA A 59 17.08 41.30 -3.14
C ALA A 59 18.30 41.89 -3.89
N ALA A 60 18.16 43.08 -4.50
CA ALA A 60 19.26 43.76 -5.16
C ALA A 60 20.31 44.29 -4.16
N ILE A 61 19.88 44.72 -2.97
CA ILE A 61 20.75 45.22 -1.89
C ILE A 61 21.63 44.10 -1.32
N LEU A 62 21.13 42.87 -1.31
CA LEU A 62 21.87 41.69 -0.85
C LEU A 62 23.04 41.33 -1.78
N VAL A 63 22.82 41.45 -3.09
CA VAL A 63 23.85 41.23 -4.12
C VAL A 63 24.97 42.27 -4.02
N GLU A 64 24.70 43.44 -3.44
CA GLU A 64 25.68 44.50 -3.20
C GLU A 64 26.36 44.40 -1.82
N ASN A 65 25.95 43.46 -0.95
CA ASN A 65 26.48 43.31 0.40
C ASN A 65 27.48 42.13 0.50
N ASP A 66 28.72 42.39 0.07
CA ASP A 66 29.82 41.42 0.05
C ASP A 66 30.05 40.71 1.40
N GLU A 67 29.83 41.39 2.53
CA GLU A 67 29.98 40.81 3.87
C GLU A 67 28.95 39.71 4.14
N LEU A 68 27.71 39.88 3.66
CA LEU A 68 26.63 38.92 3.85
C LEU A 68 26.76 37.73 2.88
N LEU A 69 27.25 37.96 1.67
CA LEU A 69 27.59 36.90 0.72
C LEU A 69 28.75 36.03 1.26
N SER A 70 29.82 36.66 1.77
CA SER A 70 30.92 35.94 2.43
C SER A 70 30.44 35.13 3.63
N LEU A 71 29.51 35.67 4.43
CA LEU A 71 28.93 34.95 5.56
C LEU A 71 28.12 33.72 5.10
N LEU A 72 27.35 33.82 4.01
CA LEU A 72 26.58 32.69 3.47
C LEU A 72 27.49 31.60 2.88
N ASP A 73 28.61 31.98 2.28
CA ASP A 73 29.64 31.03 1.86
C ASP A 73 30.24 30.30 3.07
N ASP A 74 30.65 31.01 4.12
CA ASP A 74 31.18 30.40 5.36
C ASP A 74 30.19 29.43 6.03
N LEU A 75 28.88 29.71 5.92
CA LEU A 75 27.82 28.90 6.51
C LEU A 75 27.37 27.72 5.63
N SER A 76 27.78 27.67 4.36
CA SER A 76 27.25 26.73 3.35
C SER A 76 27.47 25.26 3.67
N LEU A 77 28.51 24.93 4.43
CA LEU A 77 28.84 23.54 4.78
C LEU A 77 28.14 23.04 6.04
N ASP A 78 28.07 23.85 7.10
CA ASP A 78 27.64 23.37 8.43
C ASP A 78 26.20 23.73 8.76
N LEU A 79 25.74 24.92 8.35
CA LEU A 79 24.41 25.41 8.70
C LEU A 79 23.25 24.54 8.16
N PRO A 80 23.29 23.99 6.92
CA PRO A 80 22.23 23.11 6.43
C PRO A 80 22.03 21.89 7.33
N SER A 81 23.10 21.22 7.76
CA SER A 81 23.03 20.07 8.66
C SER A 81 22.33 20.41 9.99
N ILE A 82 22.67 21.57 10.57
CA ILE A 82 22.06 22.07 11.81
C ILE A 82 20.56 22.33 11.60
N ILE A 83 20.19 22.96 10.48
CA ILE A 83 18.79 23.21 10.12
C ILE A 83 18.02 21.90 10.01
N LEU A 84 18.55 20.91 9.28
CA LEU A 84 17.88 19.62 9.08
C LEU A 84 17.66 18.88 10.40
N HIS A 85 18.68 18.83 11.26
CA HIS A 85 18.56 18.21 12.58
C HIS A 85 17.53 18.89 13.49
N ARG A 86 17.25 20.19 13.30
CA ARG A 86 16.19 20.90 14.03
C ARG A 86 14.81 20.59 13.50
N VAL A 87 14.63 20.64 12.18
CA VAL A 87 13.34 20.39 11.53
C VAL A 87 12.88 18.95 11.76
N CYS A 88 13.81 18.00 11.88
CA CYS A 88 13.51 16.59 12.15
C CYS A 88 13.18 16.24 13.62
N ARG A 89 13.14 17.17 14.58
CA ARG A 89 12.99 16.81 16.01
C ARG A 89 11.57 16.31 16.37
N PRO A 90 11.44 15.33 17.28
CA PRO A 90 10.14 14.83 17.69
C PRO A 90 9.41 15.86 18.56
N THR A 91 8.21 16.22 18.13
CA THR A 91 7.26 17.02 18.92
C THR A 91 6.88 16.25 20.19
N LYS A 92 7.24 16.74 21.38
CA LYS A 92 6.91 16.08 22.66
C LYS A 92 5.39 15.81 22.78
N THR A 93 5.07 14.59 23.17
CA THR A 93 3.72 14.03 23.41
C THR A 93 3.07 14.55 24.70
N GLU A 94 2.84 15.85 24.80
CA GLU A 94 1.95 16.43 25.82
C GLU A 94 0.85 17.28 25.16
N PRO A 95 -0.33 17.41 25.77
CA PRO A 95 -1.43 18.20 25.21
C PRO A 95 -1.02 19.67 25.13
N ARG A 96 -0.68 20.12 23.93
CA ARG A 96 -0.11 21.44 23.66
C ARG A 96 -1.11 22.57 23.91
N SER A 97 -0.60 23.67 24.45
CA SER A 97 -1.29 24.95 24.44
C SER A 97 -1.19 25.60 23.05
N MET A 98 -2.15 26.44 22.66
CA MET A 98 -2.13 27.17 21.38
C MET A 98 -0.85 28.00 21.14
N GLN A 99 -0.14 28.41 22.20
CA GLN A 99 1.08 29.22 22.08
C GLN A 99 2.30 28.41 21.61
N GLU A 100 2.35 27.09 21.85
CA GLU A 100 3.50 26.25 21.45
C GLU A 100 3.45 25.83 19.98
N SER A 101 2.25 25.69 19.40
CA SER A 101 2.11 25.42 17.96
C SER A 101 2.56 26.60 17.10
N ASP A 102 2.25 27.82 17.51
CA ASP A 102 2.62 29.04 16.77
C ASP A 102 4.14 29.26 16.76
N SER A 103 4.85 28.82 17.81
CA SER A 103 6.32 28.91 17.85
C SER A 103 7.04 27.92 16.94
N GLU A 104 6.52 26.70 16.78
CA GLU A 104 7.16 25.69 15.92
C GLU A 104 7.01 26.01 14.44
N ASP A 105 5.83 26.46 14.02
CA ASP A 105 5.59 26.90 12.63
C ASP A 105 6.50 28.07 12.25
N LYS A 106 6.76 28.97 13.22
CA LYS A 106 7.71 30.07 13.05
C LYS A 106 9.16 29.58 12.88
N THR A 107 9.61 28.65 13.71
CA THR A 107 10.97 28.07 13.61
C THR A 107 11.18 27.34 12.28
N ILE A 108 10.18 26.58 11.79
CA ILE A 108 10.26 25.91 10.49
C ILE A 108 10.29 26.94 9.34
N SER A 109 9.53 28.03 9.46
CA SER A 109 9.55 29.13 8.49
C SER A 109 10.92 29.81 8.44
N ASP A 110 11.51 30.14 9.60
CA ASP A 110 12.84 30.76 9.69
C ASP A 110 13.93 29.84 9.13
N ALA A 111 13.88 28.55 9.48
CA ALA A 111 14.74 27.52 8.91
C ALA A 111 14.65 27.46 7.38
N ARG A 112 13.44 27.61 6.81
CA ARG A 112 13.22 27.64 5.37
C ARG A 112 13.87 28.86 4.73
N ILE A 113 13.76 30.04 5.34
CA ILE A 113 14.37 31.28 4.84
C ILE A 113 15.90 31.14 4.80
N CYS A 114 16.51 30.69 5.90
CA CYS A 114 17.95 30.48 5.97
C CYS A 114 18.44 29.47 4.92
N LEU A 115 17.79 28.32 4.80
CA LEU A 115 18.17 27.31 3.82
C LEU A 115 17.99 27.80 2.38
N THR A 116 16.92 28.53 2.08
CA THR A 116 16.69 29.10 0.74
C THR A 116 17.76 30.11 0.38
N SER A 117 18.20 30.94 1.33
CA SER A 117 19.26 31.92 1.12
C SER A 117 20.62 31.26 0.86
N LEU A 118 20.95 30.19 1.59
CA LEU A 118 22.15 29.38 1.33
C LEU A 118 22.11 28.72 -0.06
N VAL A 119 20.94 28.22 -0.46
CA VAL A 119 20.74 27.64 -1.80
C VAL A 119 20.93 28.69 -2.90
N GLU A 120 20.48 29.91 -2.66
CA GLU A 120 20.51 31.00 -3.65
C GLU A 120 21.90 31.61 -3.79
N TYR A 121 22.55 31.95 -2.68
CA TYR A 121 23.77 32.77 -2.66
C TYR A 121 25.02 32.03 -2.18
N GLY A 122 24.88 30.94 -1.43
CA GLY A 122 26.01 30.17 -0.91
C GLY A 122 26.62 29.19 -1.92
N SER A 123 27.64 28.47 -1.48
CA SER A 123 28.38 27.46 -2.24
C SER A 123 27.49 26.23 -2.54
N PRO A 124 27.09 26.00 -3.82
CA PRO A 124 26.14 24.94 -4.13
C PRO A 124 26.67 23.54 -3.75
N LYS A 125 27.97 23.29 -3.95
CA LYS A 125 28.55 21.98 -3.63
C LYS A 125 28.54 21.68 -2.14
N GLU A 126 28.86 22.66 -1.31
CA GLU A 126 28.91 22.49 0.14
C GLU A 126 27.51 22.30 0.71
N VAL A 127 26.55 23.11 0.26
CA VAL A 127 25.14 22.94 0.64
C VAL A 127 24.64 21.56 0.22
N PHE A 128 24.93 21.11 -1.00
CA PHE A 128 24.53 19.79 -1.48
C PHE A 128 25.13 18.66 -0.64
N MET A 129 26.44 18.70 -0.40
CA MET A 129 27.13 17.68 0.37
C MET A 129 26.63 17.66 1.81
N SER A 130 26.42 18.82 2.43
CA SER A 130 25.88 18.94 3.78
C SER A 130 24.49 18.31 3.86
N VAL A 131 23.56 18.75 3.00
CA VAL A 131 22.18 18.27 2.99
C VAL A 131 22.10 16.77 2.72
N THR A 132 22.73 16.28 1.65
CA THR A 132 22.68 14.85 1.29
C THR A 132 23.34 14.00 2.37
N THR A 133 24.51 14.39 2.88
CA THR A 133 25.19 13.66 3.96
C THR A 133 24.32 13.57 5.21
N THR A 134 23.71 14.68 5.63
CA THR A 134 22.82 14.71 6.80
C THR A 134 21.58 13.84 6.58
N ILE A 135 20.93 13.91 5.41
CA ILE A 135 19.79 13.04 5.08
C ILE A 135 20.19 11.57 5.17
N LEU A 136 21.29 11.17 4.51
CA LEU A 136 21.74 9.79 4.51
C LEU A 136 22.08 9.34 5.94
N GLN A 137 22.75 10.18 6.75
CA GLN A 137 23.02 9.88 8.16
C GLN A 137 21.74 9.71 9.00
N LEU A 138 20.72 10.54 8.77
CA LEU A 138 19.41 10.41 9.43
C LEU A 138 18.74 9.08 9.07
N LEU A 139 18.86 8.67 7.81
CA LEU A 139 18.34 7.39 7.32
C LEU A 139 19.11 6.18 7.89
N THR A 140 20.40 6.31 8.24
CA THR A 140 21.21 5.25 8.88
C THR A 140 21.02 5.17 10.41
N LYS A 141 20.95 6.32 11.10
CA LYS A 141 20.79 6.34 12.57
C LYS A 141 19.47 5.69 13.02
N THR A 142 18.45 5.76 12.17
CA THR A 142 17.14 5.12 12.36
C THR A 142 17.13 3.63 12.01
N SER A 143 18.17 3.06 11.39
CA SER A 143 18.27 1.62 11.11
C SER A 143 19.10 0.84 12.14
N ASN A 144 20.02 1.49 12.86
CA ASN A 144 20.94 0.79 13.78
C ASN A 144 20.41 0.66 15.21
N SER A 145 19.31 1.32 15.59
CA SER A 145 18.67 1.14 16.90
C SER A 145 18.02 -0.24 17.06
N SER A 146 17.89 -1.03 15.97
CA SER A 146 17.31 -2.38 15.98
C SER A 146 18.32 -3.53 16.01
N LEU A 147 19.63 -3.25 15.97
CA LEU A 147 20.67 -4.29 15.85
C LEU A 147 21.18 -4.84 17.21
N ASP A 148 21.01 -4.10 18.31
CA ASP A 148 21.44 -4.55 19.64
C ASP A 148 20.47 -5.55 20.31
N GLU A 149 19.29 -5.83 19.74
CA GLU A 149 18.30 -6.77 20.29
C GLU A 149 18.24 -8.14 19.57
N LEU A 150 19.04 -8.37 18.53
CA LEU A 150 18.93 -9.55 17.65
C LEU A 150 19.93 -10.69 17.90
N ASP A 151 20.79 -10.60 18.92
CA ASP A 151 21.88 -11.55 19.14
C ASP A 151 21.47 -12.96 19.63
N HIS A 152 20.17 -13.32 19.58
CA HIS A 152 19.66 -14.60 20.12
C HIS A 152 18.75 -15.46 19.22
N ARG A 153 18.79 -15.34 17.89
CA ARG A 153 18.15 -16.36 17.02
C ARG A 153 18.98 -16.70 15.77
N GLN A 154 19.67 -17.84 15.82
CA GLN A 154 20.33 -18.46 14.68
C GLN A 154 19.33 -19.23 13.78
N SER A 155 19.36 -18.85 12.49
CA SER A 155 19.27 -19.65 11.26
C SER A 155 18.08 -20.61 10.97
N SER A 156 17.27 -20.24 9.97
CA SER A 156 16.82 -21.13 8.88
C SER A 156 16.62 -20.33 7.58
N PRO A 157 16.88 -20.91 6.40
CA PRO A 157 16.62 -20.29 5.10
C PRO A 157 15.17 -20.53 4.65
N GLU A 158 14.65 -19.67 3.77
CA GLU A 158 13.31 -19.68 3.15
C GLU A 158 12.18 -19.01 3.95
N ASP A 159 12.07 -17.68 3.79
CA ASP A 159 10.81 -16.91 3.80
C ASP A 159 11.14 -15.42 3.50
N PRO A 160 10.52 -14.75 2.52
CA PRO A 160 10.55 -13.29 2.45
C PRO A 160 9.54 -12.72 3.46
N CYS A 161 9.80 -12.90 4.75
CA CYS A 161 9.01 -12.32 5.82
C CYS A 161 9.39 -10.85 6.04
N LEU A 162 8.44 -9.96 5.70
CA LEU A 162 8.04 -8.71 6.38
C LEU A 162 9.13 -7.65 6.69
N PRO A 163 8.92 -6.36 6.34
CA PRO A 163 9.51 -5.28 7.11
C PRO A 163 8.81 -5.24 8.48
N GLY A 164 9.53 -5.74 9.50
CA GLY A 164 9.16 -5.66 10.89
C GLY A 164 9.03 -4.22 11.35
N THR A 165 7.82 -3.87 11.77
CA THR A 165 7.51 -2.65 12.51
C THR A 165 8.14 -2.67 13.90
N ASN A 166 9.11 -1.78 14.14
CA ASN A 166 9.45 -1.34 15.49
C ASN A 166 8.83 0.04 15.76
N ILE A 167 8.04 0.10 16.84
CA ILE A 167 7.04 1.13 17.16
C ILE A 167 7.64 2.31 17.97
N MET A 168 8.97 2.43 18.13
CA MET A 168 9.54 3.45 19.02
C MET A 168 10.37 4.59 18.40
N ASP A 169 10.65 4.60 17.08
CA ASP A 169 11.47 5.67 16.45
C ASP A 169 10.78 6.43 15.29
N GLN A 170 9.47 6.24 15.06
CA GLN A 170 8.77 6.63 13.82
C GLN A 170 8.43 8.13 13.64
N GLY A 171 9.03 9.05 14.41
CA GLY A 171 8.60 10.46 14.45
C GLY A 171 9.45 11.49 13.69
N LEU A 172 10.57 11.12 13.07
CA LEU A 172 11.57 12.11 12.62
C LEU A 172 11.48 12.49 11.12
N ILE A 173 10.97 11.61 10.26
CA ILE A 173 10.94 11.79 8.80
C ILE A 173 9.50 11.61 8.30
N GLU A 174 8.84 12.71 7.98
CA GLU A 174 7.47 12.76 7.46
C GLU A 174 7.40 13.47 6.10
N TRP A 175 6.25 13.39 5.43
CA TRP A 175 5.96 14.08 4.16
C TRP A 175 6.24 15.59 4.21
N THR A 176 6.07 16.22 5.37
CA THR A 176 6.38 17.64 5.60
C THR A 176 7.88 17.91 5.51
N PHE A 177 8.71 17.03 6.08
CA PHE A 177 10.17 17.13 5.98
C PHE A 177 10.65 16.92 4.53
N LEU A 178 10.10 15.92 3.83
CA LEU A 178 10.40 15.72 2.41
C LEU A 178 10.03 16.96 1.57
N SER A 179 8.85 17.55 1.80
CA SER A 179 8.44 18.79 1.12
C SER A 179 9.27 20.01 1.52
N PHE A 180 9.90 20.01 2.70
CA PHE A 180 10.82 21.06 3.12
C PHE A 180 12.14 20.97 2.34
N ILE A 181 12.67 19.77 2.12
CA ILE A 181 14.02 19.58 1.60
C ILE A 181 14.11 19.40 0.09
N LEU A 182 13.04 18.92 -0.56
CA LEU A 182 13.06 18.59 -1.99
C LEU A 182 13.46 19.80 -2.85
N SER A 183 12.88 20.97 -2.61
CA SER A 183 13.13 22.17 -3.44
C SER A 183 14.54 22.74 -3.27
N PRO A 184 15.04 22.94 -2.03
CA PRO A 184 16.45 23.25 -1.79
C PRO A 184 17.40 22.29 -2.50
N LEU A 185 17.22 20.98 -2.28
CA LEU A 185 18.12 19.95 -2.80
C LEU A 185 18.11 19.90 -4.33
N SER A 186 16.92 19.99 -4.92
CA SER A 186 16.68 20.03 -6.37
C SER A 186 17.35 21.23 -7.03
N THR A 187 17.22 22.41 -6.43
CA THR A 187 17.79 23.65 -6.95
C THR A 187 19.30 23.60 -6.97
N VAL A 188 19.90 23.16 -5.86
CA VAL A 188 21.35 23.05 -5.73
C VAL A 188 21.92 21.99 -6.68
N LEU A 189 21.25 20.83 -6.80
CA LEU A 189 21.65 19.81 -7.77
C LEU A 189 21.71 20.39 -9.19
N LEU A 190 20.67 21.09 -9.63
CA LEU A 190 20.63 21.66 -10.98
C LEU A 190 21.72 22.72 -11.20
N LYS A 191 22.01 23.58 -10.20
CA LYS A 191 23.15 24.51 -10.24
C LYS A 191 24.48 23.79 -10.43
N ILE A 192 24.68 22.65 -9.75
CA ILE A 192 25.88 21.84 -9.88
C ILE A 192 25.94 21.19 -11.26
N LEU A 193 24.85 20.56 -11.71
CA LEU A 193 24.80 19.85 -12.99
C LEU A 193 25.10 20.77 -14.18
N GLN A 194 24.65 22.03 -14.16
CA GLN A 194 24.98 23.01 -15.21
C GLN A 194 26.49 23.18 -15.46
N LYS A 195 27.34 22.92 -14.46
CA LYS A 195 28.79 23.13 -14.54
C LYS A 195 29.61 21.85 -14.30
N SER A 196 28.97 20.71 -14.04
CA SER A 196 29.65 19.48 -13.63
C SER A 196 30.22 18.71 -14.82
N ARG A 197 31.46 18.21 -14.65
CA ARG A 197 32.07 17.22 -15.55
C ARG A 197 31.81 15.77 -15.12
N ASN A 198 31.29 15.58 -13.91
CA ASN A 198 30.92 14.29 -13.35
C ASN A 198 29.48 14.38 -12.81
N PRO A 199 28.47 14.34 -13.68
CA PRO A 199 27.07 14.52 -13.28
C PRO A 199 26.58 13.38 -12.37
N SER A 200 26.99 12.14 -12.65
CA SER A 200 26.61 10.96 -11.84
C SER A 200 27.05 11.07 -10.38
N GLY A 201 28.23 11.64 -10.10
CA GLY A 201 28.73 11.81 -8.73
C GLY A 201 27.86 12.69 -7.82
N PHE A 202 26.97 13.51 -8.39
CA PHE A 202 25.99 14.30 -7.64
C PHE A 202 24.57 13.78 -7.81
N PHE A 203 24.24 13.23 -8.99
CA PHE A 203 22.91 12.66 -9.23
C PHE A 203 22.64 11.41 -8.39
N ASP A 204 23.65 10.55 -8.15
CA ASP A 204 23.46 9.33 -7.37
C ASP A 204 23.14 9.61 -5.89
N PRO A 205 23.89 10.47 -5.16
CA PRO A 205 23.53 10.89 -3.80
C PRO A 205 22.15 11.57 -3.71
N PHE A 206 21.76 12.32 -4.75
CA PHE A 206 20.41 12.88 -4.83
C PHE A 206 19.36 11.78 -4.88
N CYS A 207 19.52 10.79 -5.77
CA CYS A 207 18.60 9.67 -5.89
C CYS A 207 18.51 8.88 -4.58
N GLN A 208 19.64 8.56 -3.97
CA GLN A 208 19.72 7.85 -2.69
C GLN A 208 18.96 8.60 -1.58
N SER A 209 19.14 9.93 -1.51
CA SER A 209 18.46 10.78 -0.53
C SER A 209 16.94 10.79 -0.74
N ILE A 210 16.48 11.01 -1.99
CA ILE A 210 15.05 11.07 -2.30
C ILE A 210 14.37 9.72 -2.08
N LEU A 211 14.98 8.62 -2.56
CA LEU A 211 14.42 7.28 -2.42
C LEU A 211 14.36 6.86 -0.95
N GLY A 212 15.43 7.09 -0.19
CA GLY A 212 15.45 6.79 1.24
C GLY A 212 14.41 7.60 2.02
N LEU A 213 14.21 8.87 1.69
CA LEU A 213 13.16 9.69 2.32
C LEU A 213 11.76 9.21 1.95
N LEU A 214 11.50 8.90 0.67
CA LEU A 214 10.21 8.40 0.21
C LEU A 214 9.83 7.07 0.87
N ASP A 215 10.79 6.17 1.04
CA ASP A 215 10.61 4.88 1.72
C ASP A 215 10.10 5.05 3.15
N ARG A 216 10.78 5.93 3.90
CA ARG A 216 10.42 6.24 5.29
C ARG A 216 9.08 6.96 5.39
N CYS A 217 8.76 7.84 4.44
CA CYS A 217 7.45 8.51 4.36
C CYS A 217 6.30 7.54 4.06
N GLY A 218 6.56 6.41 3.39
CA GLY A 218 5.57 5.38 3.11
C GLY A 218 5.20 4.54 4.34
N GLY A 219 6.14 4.37 5.29
CA GLY A 219 5.98 3.57 6.50
C GLY A 219 5.35 4.31 7.70
N SER A 220 5.38 5.64 7.73
CA SER A 220 4.81 6.43 8.83
C SER A 220 3.31 6.58 8.68
N GLY A 221 2.56 5.77 9.44
CA GLY A 221 1.13 5.96 9.66
C GLY A 221 0.88 7.17 10.54
N SER A 222 1.09 8.39 10.03
CA SER A 222 0.68 9.59 10.77
C SER A 222 -0.85 9.67 10.72
N GLY A 223 -1.48 9.32 11.84
CA GLY A 223 -2.93 9.33 12.05
C GLY A 223 -3.56 10.72 12.08
N ARG A 224 -2.94 11.74 11.48
CA ARG A 224 -3.55 13.06 11.35
C ARG A 224 -4.42 13.07 10.10
N ARG A 225 -5.67 13.51 10.27
CA ARG A 225 -6.60 13.84 9.18
C ARG A 225 -6.01 14.97 8.35
N GLU A 226 -5.07 14.68 7.46
CA GLU A 226 -4.53 15.66 6.56
C GLU A 226 -5.40 15.70 5.30
N GLU A 227 -6.31 16.66 5.25
CA GLU A 227 -6.82 17.16 3.97
C GLU A 227 -5.60 17.62 3.13
N GLY A 228 -5.58 17.30 1.84
CA GLY A 228 -4.47 17.71 0.96
C GLY A 228 -3.30 16.71 0.80
N VAL A 229 -3.37 15.51 1.40
CA VAL A 229 -2.28 14.50 1.30
C VAL A 229 -1.96 14.13 -0.14
N PHE A 230 -2.98 14.02 -0.99
CA PHE A 230 -2.78 13.69 -2.39
C PHE A 230 -2.09 14.84 -3.14
N GLU A 231 -2.59 16.06 -2.98
CA GLU A 231 -2.04 17.26 -3.60
C GLU A 231 -0.56 17.45 -3.24
N ARG A 232 -0.21 17.23 -1.95
CA ARG A 232 1.18 17.28 -1.48
C ARG A 232 2.05 16.22 -2.16
N ARG A 233 1.59 14.97 -2.22
CA ARG A 233 2.30 13.86 -2.86
C ARG A 233 2.48 14.05 -4.36
N MET A 234 1.45 14.55 -5.04
CA MET A 234 1.50 14.86 -6.47
C MET A 234 2.48 16.01 -6.75
N LYS A 235 2.50 17.04 -5.90
CA LYS A 235 3.49 18.13 -5.99
C LYS A 235 4.93 17.62 -5.83
N ILE A 236 5.17 16.75 -4.85
CA ILE A 236 6.47 16.09 -4.65
C ILE A 236 6.87 15.31 -5.90
N TYR A 237 5.97 14.49 -6.46
CA TYR A 237 6.25 13.74 -7.68
C TYR A 237 6.57 14.66 -8.87
N GLN A 238 5.79 15.72 -9.05
CA GLN A 238 5.99 16.69 -10.12
C GLN A 238 7.35 17.37 -10.03
N GLU A 239 7.78 17.74 -8.84
CA GLU A 239 9.08 18.36 -8.61
C GLU A 239 10.24 17.38 -8.87
N ILE A 240 10.12 16.11 -8.44
CA ILE A 240 11.08 15.06 -8.81
C ILE A 240 11.16 14.90 -10.34
N ALA A 241 10.01 14.91 -11.01
CA ALA A 241 9.93 14.81 -12.47
C ALA A 241 10.55 16.02 -13.19
N ASP A 242 10.35 17.23 -12.68
CA ASP A 242 10.97 18.46 -13.22
C ASP A 242 12.49 18.40 -13.16
N VAL A 243 13.03 17.94 -12.03
CA VAL A 243 14.48 17.82 -11.81
C VAL A 243 15.07 16.73 -12.66
N CYS A 244 14.41 15.57 -12.71
CA CYS A 244 14.80 14.46 -13.57
C CYS A 244 14.88 14.88 -15.04
N HIS A 245 13.87 15.60 -15.54
CA HIS A 245 13.84 16.05 -16.91
C HIS A 245 14.97 17.04 -17.20
N LYS A 246 15.13 18.07 -16.36
CA LYS A 246 16.24 19.04 -16.50
C LYS A 246 17.61 18.38 -16.40
N ALA A 247 17.78 17.38 -15.54
CA ALA A 247 19.03 16.64 -15.41
C ALA A 247 19.35 15.84 -16.67
N ALA A 248 18.36 15.16 -17.26
CA ALA A 248 18.52 14.44 -18.53
C ALA A 248 18.80 15.38 -19.71
N ASP A 249 18.15 16.55 -19.74
CA ASP A 249 18.38 17.56 -20.79
C ASP A 249 19.80 18.15 -20.73
N LEU A 250 20.34 18.33 -19.52
CA LEU A 250 21.71 18.78 -19.31
C LEU A 250 22.74 17.68 -19.61
N HIS A 251 22.42 16.44 -19.25
CA HIS A 251 23.32 15.28 -19.28
C HIS A 251 22.57 14.02 -19.74
N GLY A 252 22.67 13.70 -21.03
CA GLY A 252 21.96 12.56 -21.61
C GLY A 252 22.33 11.19 -21.03
N ASP A 253 23.53 11.06 -20.44
CA ASP A 253 23.95 9.84 -19.72
C ASP A 253 23.15 9.59 -18.43
N LEU A 254 22.45 10.60 -17.89
CA LEU A 254 21.55 10.45 -16.76
C LEU A 254 20.16 9.95 -17.14
N GLU A 255 19.80 9.94 -18.43
CA GLU A 255 18.43 9.65 -18.89
C GLU A 255 17.87 8.35 -18.30
N GLN A 256 18.63 7.26 -18.34
CA GLN A 256 18.20 5.99 -17.77
C GLN A 256 17.99 6.05 -16.26
N LYS A 257 18.89 6.71 -15.51
CA LYS A 257 18.77 6.88 -14.05
C LYS A 257 17.56 7.73 -13.68
N THR A 258 17.26 8.76 -14.47
CA THR A 258 16.07 9.61 -14.25
C THR A 258 14.77 8.82 -14.41
N HIS A 259 14.65 7.98 -15.45
CA HIS A 259 13.47 7.13 -15.61
C HIS A 259 13.32 6.09 -14.49
N LEU A 260 14.44 5.53 -14.00
CA LEU A 260 14.44 4.61 -12.87
C LEU A 260 13.98 5.32 -11.58
N LEU A 261 14.52 6.50 -11.28
CA LEU A 261 14.09 7.30 -10.13
C LEU A 261 12.58 7.60 -10.20
N LEU A 262 12.07 7.97 -11.37
CA LEU A 262 10.64 8.24 -11.55
C LEU A 262 9.79 6.99 -11.37
N ALA A 263 10.20 5.84 -11.91
CA ALA A 263 9.49 4.58 -11.71
C ALA A 263 9.40 4.23 -10.21
N VAL A 264 10.53 4.23 -9.51
CA VAL A 264 10.58 3.90 -8.08
C VAL A 264 9.75 4.90 -7.27
N SER A 265 9.84 6.20 -7.58
CA SER A 265 9.07 7.25 -6.89
C SER A 265 7.56 7.05 -7.03
N VAL A 266 7.06 6.65 -8.21
CA VAL A 266 5.63 6.34 -8.40
C VAL A 266 5.20 5.23 -7.45
N SER A 267 5.99 4.17 -7.33
CA SER A 267 5.66 3.05 -6.46
C SER A 267 5.58 3.48 -4.99
N LEU A 268 6.60 4.19 -4.52
CA LEU A 268 6.66 4.66 -3.13
C LEU A 268 5.55 5.65 -2.79
N ILE A 269 5.07 6.43 -3.76
CA ILE A 269 4.02 7.44 -3.54
C ILE A 269 2.59 6.87 -3.66
N PHE A 270 2.34 6.00 -4.63
CA PHE A 270 0.99 5.56 -5.02
C PHE A 270 0.69 4.08 -4.81
N ALA A 271 1.71 3.27 -4.52
CA ALA A 271 1.60 1.83 -4.32
C ALA A 271 2.12 1.34 -2.96
N CYS A 272 2.54 2.25 -2.09
CA CYS A 272 2.89 1.91 -0.72
C CYS A 272 1.69 1.27 0.01
N PRO A 273 1.84 0.18 0.79
CA PRO A 273 0.73 -0.51 1.44
C PRO A 273 -0.21 0.38 2.28
N SER A 274 0.32 1.44 2.90
CA SER A 274 -0.45 2.41 3.67
C SER A 274 -1.34 3.32 2.81
N THR A 275 -1.09 3.40 1.50
CA THR A 275 -1.66 4.40 0.58
C THR A 275 -1.76 3.90 -0.86
N GLN A 276 -2.07 2.62 -1.05
CA GLN A 276 -2.35 2.12 -2.39
C GLN A 276 -3.56 2.83 -2.98
N LEU A 277 -3.42 3.42 -4.17
CA LEU A 277 -4.58 4.00 -4.84
C LEU A 277 -5.61 2.90 -5.14
N PRO A 278 -6.91 3.06 -4.77
CA PRO A 278 -7.89 1.97 -4.77
C PRO A 278 -8.45 1.66 -6.18
N LEU A 279 -7.55 1.42 -7.15
CA LEU A 279 -7.88 1.21 -8.56
C LEU A 279 -8.76 -0.04 -8.77
N GLY A 280 -8.37 -1.17 -8.17
CA GLY A 280 -9.09 -2.43 -8.32
C GLY A 280 -10.47 -2.35 -7.66
N LYS A 281 -10.54 -1.78 -6.45
CA LYS A 281 -11.81 -1.55 -5.75
C LYS A 281 -12.75 -0.64 -6.54
N ALA A 282 -12.24 0.47 -7.10
CA ALA A 282 -13.02 1.41 -7.89
C ALA A 282 -13.55 0.76 -9.18
N PHE A 283 -12.70 0.02 -9.89
CA PHE A 283 -13.08 -0.73 -11.08
C PHE A 283 -14.20 -1.75 -10.81
N LEU A 284 -14.10 -2.52 -9.72
CA LEU A 284 -15.15 -3.45 -9.33
C LEU A 284 -16.48 -2.75 -9.03
N CYS A 285 -16.44 -1.57 -8.41
CA CYS A 285 -17.65 -0.78 -8.13
C CYS A 285 -18.26 -0.17 -9.40
N HIS A 286 -17.43 0.19 -10.37
CA HIS A 286 -17.89 0.64 -11.67
C HIS A 286 -18.57 -0.49 -12.46
N ARG A 287 -18.01 -1.71 -12.42
CA ARG A 287 -18.63 -2.90 -13.02
C ARG A 287 -19.90 -3.33 -12.29
N ASP A 288 -19.88 -3.33 -10.96
CA ASP A 288 -21.00 -3.73 -10.12
C ASP A 288 -21.17 -2.79 -8.91
N PRO A 289 -22.08 -1.79 -9.01
CA PRO A 289 -22.27 -0.76 -7.99
C PRO A 289 -22.64 -1.28 -6.60
N LYS A 290 -23.15 -2.52 -6.48
CA LYS A 290 -23.59 -3.07 -5.18
C LYS A 290 -22.44 -3.20 -4.17
N TRP A 291 -21.20 -3.37 -4.66
CA TRP A 291 -20.01 -3.55 -3.82
C TRP A 291 -19.56 -2.26 -3.14
N ARG A 292 -20.01 -1.10 -3.63
CA ARG A 292 -19.63 0.20 -3.07
C ARG A 292 -19.91 0.29 -1.58
N SER A 293 -21.11 -0.13 -1.16
CA SER A 293 -21.52 -0.11 0.25
C SER A 293 -20.66 -1.03 1.12
N SER A 294 -20.20 -2.16 0.58
CA SER A 294 -19.34 -3.11 1.29
C SER A 294 -17.93 -2.58 1.45
N PHE A 295 -17.32 -2.06 0.38
CA PHE A 295 -16.00 -1.42 0.48
C PHE A 295 -16.02 -0.20 1.40
N SER A 296 -17.03 0.67 1.27
CA SER A 296 -17.17 1.86 2.13
C SER A 296 -17.24 1.49 3.61
N ARG A 297 -18.08 0.51 3.98
CA ARG A 297 -18.19 0.02 5.37
C ARG A 297 -16.89 -0.60 5.89
N LEU A 298 -16.20 -1.41 5.08
CA LEU A 298 -14.95 -2.05 5.50
C LEU A 298 -13.84 -1.03 5.70
N LEU A 299 -13.69 -0.08 4.77
CA LEU A 299 -12.71 1.00 4.85
C LEU A 299 -12.96 1.91 6.07
N GLN A 300 -14.24 2.12 6.45
CA GLN A 300 -14.61 2.82 7.69
C GLN A 300 -14.30 1.99 8.94
N ALA A 301 -14.63 0.69 8.95
CA ALA A 301 -14.37 -0.17 10.12
C ALA A 301 -12.87 -0.36 10.40
N GLU A 302 -12.04 -0.25 9.38
CA GLU A 302 -10.58 -0.33 9.46
C GLU A 302 -9.94 0.91 10.16
N GLU A 303 -10.74 1.92 10.56
CA GLU A 303 -10.29 3.14 11.27
C GLU A 303 -9.51 2.92 12.57
N SER A 304 -9.80 1.87 13.31
CA SER A 304 -9.15 1.61 14.59
C SER A 304 -7.76 0.97 14.47
N VAL A 305 -7.30 0.67 13.25
CA VAL A 305 -6.01 0.02 13.01
C VAL A 305 -5.00 1.04 12.44
N PRO A 306 -3.82 1.26 13.07
CA PRO A 306 -2.83 2.27 12.68
C PRO A 306 -2.17 2.14 11.28
N LYS A 307 -2.75 1.37 10.35
CA LYS A 307 -2.07 0.91 9.11
C LYS A 307 -2.98 0.88 7.87
N THR A 308 -3.99 1.74 7.78
CA THR A 308 -5.08 1.56 6.80
C THR A 308 -5.04 2.55 5.65
N ASN A 309 -5.46 2.08 4.47
CA ASN A 309 -5.39 2.77 3.19
C ASN A 309 -6.21 4.08 3.22
N SER A 310 -5.52 5.20 3.45
CA SER A 310 -6.15 6.52 3.59
C SER A 310 -6.82 6.99 2.29
N PHE A 311 -6.28 6.63 1.12
CA PHE A 311 -6.88 6.95 -0.18
C PHE A 311 -8.21 6.23 -0.38
N GLY A 312 -8.31 4.98 0.07
CA GLY A 312 -9.57 4.23 0.04
C GLY A 312 -10.75 5.06 0.56
N ARG A 313 -10.58 5.75 1.70
CA ARG A 313 -11.66 6.58 2.27
C ARG A 313 -11.93 7.83 1.46
N LEU A 314 -10.89 8.52 1.00
CA LEU A 314 -11.04 9.76 0.23
C LEU A 314 -11.97 9.56 -0.98
N PHE A 315 -11.85 8.41 -1.66
CA PHE A 315 -12.62 8.12 -2.87
C PHE A 315 -13.96 7.43 -2.63
N PHE A 316 -14.17 6.81 -1.46
CA PHE A 316 -15.38 6.04 -1.13
C PHE A 316 -16.25 6.66 -0.01
N SER A 317 -15.87 7.84 0.50
CA SER A 317 -16.61 8.56 1.55
C SER A 317 -17.93 9.17 1.04
N ASP A 318 -17.91 9.76 -0.14
CA ASP A 318 -19.11 10.25 -0.83
C ASP A 318 -19.78 9.06 -1.53
N GLN A 319 -21.07 8.84 -1.33
CA GLN A 319 -21.81 7.75 -1.99
C GLN A 319 -22.33 8.14 -3.38
N HIS A 320 -22.38 9.43 -3.72
CA HIS A 320 -23.01 9.95 -4.93
C HIS A 320 -22.05 10.12 -6.12
N THR A 321 -20.74 10.20 -5.87
CA THR A 321 -19.73 10.37 -6.93
C THR A 321 -19.13 9.03 -7.36
N ASP A 322 -19.09 8.68 -8.65
CA ASP A 322 -18.39 7.47 -9.11
C ASP A 322 -16.90 7.48 -8.68
N PRO A 323 -16.40 6.48 -7.93
CA PRO A 323 -15.01 6.43 -7.50
C PRO A 323 -14.03 6.42 -8.68
N VAL A 324 -14.39 5.81 -9.81
CA VAL A 324 -13.55 5.82 -11.02
C VAL A 324 -13.36 7.25 -11.50
N ARG A 325 -14.46 7.97 -11.69
CA ARG A 325 -14.43 9.37 -12.14
C ARG A 325 -13.63 10.26 -11.18
N LYS A 326 -13.85 10.10 -9.88
CA LYS A 326 -13.13 10.87 -8.86
C LYS A 326 -11.62 10.60 -8.90
N ILE A 327 -11.21 9.34 -8.99
CA ILE A 327 -9.79 8.97 -9.13
C ILE A 327 -9.21 9.49 -10.45
N GLN A 328 -9.97 9.42 -11.54
CA GLN A 328 -9.54 9.94 -12.84
C GLN A 328 -9.26 11.44 -12.79
N GLU A 329 -10.19 12.22 -12.26
CA GLU A 329 -10.10 13.69 -12.20
C GLU A 329 -9.06 14.16 -11.19
N THR A 330 -9.01 13.56 -10.00
CA THR A 330 -8.13 13.99 -8.92
C THR A 330 -6.69 13.50 -9.11
N VAL A 331 -6.50 12.28 -9.63
CA VAL A 331 -5.18 11.61 -9.60
C VAL A 331 -4.63 11.32 -10.99
N VAL A 332 -5.37 10.54 -11.78
CA VAL A 332 -4.82 9.96 -13.01
C VAL A 332 -4.59 11.02 -14.07
N ALA A 333 -5.54 11.95 -14.28
CA ALA A 333 -5.42 12.98 -15.31
C ALA A 333 -4.26 13.95 -15.04
N PRO A 334 -4.11 14.54 -13.83
CA PRO A 334 -2.95 15.39 -13.53
C PRO A 334 -1.62 14.66 -13.70
N PHE A 335 -1.57 13.39 -13.29
CA PHE A 335 -0.36 12.58 -13.41
C PHE A 335 0.01 12.26 -14.86
N LEU A 336 -0.95 11.80 -15.66
CA LEU A 336 -0.69 11.46 -17.06
C LEU A 336 -0.35 12.70 -17.87
N ALA A 337 -1.03 13.83 -17.65
CA ALA A 337 -0.71 15.09 -18.33
C ALA A 337 0.76 15.49 -18.12
N ASN A 338 1.27 15.32 -16.90
CA ASN A 338 2.66 15.57 -16.54
C ASN A 338 3.63 14.64 -17.29
N ILE A 339 3.37 13.32 -17.31
CA ILE A 339 4.27 12.33 -17.93
C ILE A 339 4.20 12.36 -19.46
N GLU A 340 3.03 12.60 -20.05
CA GLU A 340 2.82 12.68 -21.50
C GLU A 340 3.44 13.92 -22.10
N ALA A 341 3.32 15.08 -21.43
CA ALA A 341 4.03 16.29 -21.83
C ALA A 341 5.55 16.08 -21.92
N ARG A 342 6.08 15.11 -21.16
CA ARG A 342 7.51 14.77 -21.10
C ARG A 342 7.91 13.58 -21.95
N GLN A 343 6.95 12.90 -22.59
CA GLN A 343 7.18 11.73 -23.46
C GLN A 343 7.97 10.58 -22.80
N ILE A 344 7.91 10.47 -21.46
CA ILE A 344 8.69 9.49 -20.69
C ILE A 344 7.92 8.20 -20.34
N LYS A 345 6.59 8.18 -20.50
CA LYS A 345 5.71 7.05 -20.16
C LYS A 345 6.21 5.73 -20.73
N GLN A 346 6.43 5.69 -22.04
CA GLN A 346 6.84 4.48 -22.76
C GLN A 346 8.22 4.00 -22.30
N LYS A 347 9.15 4.91 -22.02
CA LYS A 347 10.50 4.57 -21.56
C LYS A 347 10.48 3.91 -20.18
N ILE A 348 9.67 4.44 -19.25
CA ILE A 348 9.52 3.85 -17.91
C ILE A 348 8.88 2.45 -17.99
N VAL A 349 7.82 2.30 -18.78
CA VAL A 349 7.15 1.00 -18.96
C VAL A 349 8.09 -0.03 -19.59
N GLN A 350 8.88 0.36 -20.60
CA GLN A 350 9.88 -0.51 -21.23
C GLN A 350 10.99 -0.93 -20.25
N ILE A 351 11.45 -0.02 -19.38
CA ILE A 351 12.41 -0.34 -18.33
C ILE A 351 11.83 -1.41 -17.38
N GLY A 352 10.57 -1.27 -16.96
CA GLY A 352 9.87 -2.28 -16.15
C GLY A 352 9.81 -3.65 -16.83
N ALA A 353 9.49 -3.69 -18.13
CA ALA A 353 9.44 -4.91 -18.91
C ALA A 353 10.81 -5.61 -19.01
N ARG A 354 11.90 -4.84 -19.18
CA ARG A 354 13.27 -5.38 -19.22
C ARG A 354 13.64 -6.10 -17.93
N PHE A 355 13.23 -5.58 -16.77
CA PHE A 355 13.45 -6.25 -15.48
C PHE A 355 12.67 -7.56 -15.35
N ALA A 356 11.52 -7.69 -16.00
CA ALA A 356 10.73 -8.91 -15.95
C ALA A 356 11.33 -10.05 -16.79
N THR A 357 11.99 -9.72 -17.90
CA THR A 357 12.54 -10.71 -18.85
C THR A 357 14.00 -11.08 -18.58
N SER A 358 14.74 -10.25 -17.85
CA SER A 358 16.17 -10.45 -17.60
C SER A 358 16.55 -9.85 -16.24
N LEU A 359 16.42 -10.65 -15.18
CA LEU A 359 17.13 -10.40 -13.92
C LEU A 359 18.66 -10.45 -14.10
N GLU A 360 19.13 -10.87 -15.28
CA GLU A 360 20.54 -10.98 -15.69
C GLU A 360 21.07 -9.75 -16.44
N ASP A 361 20.27 -8.72 -16.70
CA ASP A 361 20.78 -7.45 -17.28
C ASP A 361 21.57 -6.69 -16.20
N ASP A 362 22.81 -7.15 -16.04
CA ASP A 362 23.81 -6.70 -15.09
C ASP A 362 23.97 -5.17 -15.11
N SER A 363 23.74 -4.52 -16.25
CA SER A 363 23.90 -3.07 -16.42
C SER A 363 22.77 -2.26 -15.77
N LEU A 364 21.52 -2.71 -15.93
CA LEU A 364 20.34 -2.09 -15.34
C LEU A 364 20.30 -2.32 -13.84
N VAL A 365 20.62 -3.54 -13.39
CA VAL A 365 20.70 -3.89 -11.98
C VAL A 365 21.82 -3.12 -11.28
N LYS A 366 23.00 -2.98 -11.89
CA LYS A 366 24.09 -2.13 -11.37
C LYS A 366 23.70 -0.65 -11.29
N SER A 367 22.98 -0.15 -12.31
CA SER A 367 22.49 1.23 -12.31
C SER A 367 21.52 1.46 -11.15
N LEU A 368 20.57 0.55 -10.93
CA LEU A 368 19.67 0.58 -9.77
C LEU A 368 20.42 0.46 -8.44
N ALA A 369 21.38 -0.44 -8.33
CA ALA A 369 22.18 -0.59 -7.12
C ALA A 369 22.92 0.71 -6.74
N GLY A 370 23.35 1.49 -7.73
CA GLY A 370 23.94 2.82 -7.50
C GLY A 370 22.96 3.89 -7.02
N LEU A 371 21.66 3.74 -7.32
CA LEU A 371 20.59 4.66 -6.87
C LEU A 371 20.04 4.29 -5.49
N GLY A 372 20.17 3.02 -5.09
CA GLY A 372 19.60 2.49 -3.86
C GLY A 372 20.31 2.95 -2.60
N TYR A 373 19.58 2.95 -1.48
CA TYR A 373 20.10 3.27 -0.16
C TYR A 373 19.44 2.42 0.92
N GLY A 374 20.24 1.90 1.87
CA GLY A 374 19.74 1.06 2.95
C GLY A 374 18.94 -0.16 2.44
N GLU A 375 17.73 -0.32 2.96
CA GLU A 375 16.80 -1.41 2.59
C GLU A 375 16.28 -1.31 1.15
N LEU A 376 16.26 -0.11 0.56
CA LEU A 376 15.95 0.10 -0.85
C LEU A 376 17.18 -0.09 -1.74
N SER A 377 17.75 -1.29 -1.74
CA SER A 377 18.89 -1.63 -2.59
C SER A 377 18.74 -3.00 -3.26
N GLY A 378 19.55 -3.25 -4.29
CA GLY A 378 19.59 -4.53 -5.00
C GLY A 378 18.23 -4.97 -5.56
N GLN A 379 17.85 -6.22 -5.26
CA GLN A 379 16.61 -6.84 -5.77
C GLN A 379 15.33 -6.11 -5.30
N GLN A 380 15.35 -5.49 -4.11
CA GLN A 380 14.20 -4.74 -3.63
C GLN A 380 13.92 -3.54 -4.53
N LEU A 381 14.96 -2.82 -4.95
CA LEU A 381 14.80 -1.66 -5.82
C LEU A 381 14.32 -2.06 -7.23
N VAL A 382 14.77 -3.21 -7.74
CA VAL A 382 14.24 -3.79 -9.00
C VAL A 382 12.74 -4.01 -8.88
N ARG A 383 12.29 -4.64 -7.79
CA ARG A 383 10.88 -4.91 -7.53
C ARG A 383 10.06 -3.62 -7.45
N VAL A 384 10.54 -2.63 -6.70
CA VAL A 384 9.85 -1.33 -6.55
C VAL A 384 9.78 -0.58 -7.89
N ALA A 385 10.82 -0.65 -8.72
CA ALA A 385 10.80 -0.08 -10.07
C ALA A 385 9.76 -0.77 -10.97
N GLN A 386 9.68 -2.11 -10.92
CA GLN A 386 8.67 -2.87 -11.65
C GLN A 386 7.25 -2.51 -11.22
N GLN A 387 7.00 -2.41 -9.91
CA GLN A 387 5.71 -1.98 -9.36
C GLN A 387 5.34 -0.58 -9.85
N GLY A 388 6.29 0.35 -9.84
CA GLY A 388 6.07 1.71 -10.33
C GLY A 388 5.71 1.78 -11.82
N ALA A 389 6.40 0.98 -12.65
CA ALA A 389 6.08 0.84 -14.06
C ALA A 389 4.65 0.28 -14.27
N LEU A 390 4.25 -0.71 -13.45
CA LEU A 390 2.88 -1.24 -13.48
C LEU A 390 1.84 -0.20 -13.04
N VAL A 391 2.12 0.63 -12.05
CA VAL A 391 1.21 1.70 -11.63
C VAL A 391 1.01 2.72 -12.75
N ILE A 392 2.07 3.12 -13.45
CA ILE A 392 1.96 4.01 -14.62
C ILE A 392 1.10 3.38 -15.71
N ALA A 393 1.31 2.10 -16.02
CA ALA A 393 0.50 1.37 -16.99
C ALA A 393 -0.96 1.24 -16.55
N ALA A 394 -1.19 1.00 -15.25
CA ALA A 394 -2.51 0.99 -14.65
C ALA A 394 -3.20 2.34 -14.79
N PHE A 395 -2.51 3.45 -14.52
CA PHE A 395 -3.09 4.79 -14.67
C PHE A 395 -3.48 5.07 -16.12
N ASP A 396 -2.64 4.71 -17.10
CA ASP A 396 -2.97 4.85 -18.53
C ASP A 396 -4.27 4.12 -18.88
N ARG A 397 -4.38 2.84 -18.50
CA ARG A 397 -5.60 2.05 -18.76
C ARG A 397 -6.80 2.56 -17.96
N PHE A 398 -6.59 2.98 -16.72
CA PHE A 398 -7.65 3.50 -15.86
C PHE A 398 -8.24 4.80 -16.41
N SER A 399 -7.44 5.64 -17.06
CA SER A 399 -7.88 6.90 -17.68
C SER A 399 -8.89 6.73 -18.83
N LYS A 400 -8.98 5.51 -19.37
CA LYS A 400 -9.82 5.13 -20.52
C LYS A 400 -11.15 4.49 -20.11
N ILE A 401 -11.32 4.15 -18.83
CA ILE A 401 -12.58 3.57 -18.34
C ILE A 401 -13.72 4.56 -18.58
N GLY A 402 -14.80 4.08 -19.20
CA GLY A 402 -15.98 4.88 -19.54
C GLY A 402 -15.83 5.76 -20.78
N LYS A 403 -14.73 5.66 -21.53
CA LYS A 403 -14.53 6.37 -22.82
C LYS A 403 -14.66 5.39 -23.98
N GLU A 404 -15.50 5.72 -24.97
CA GLU A 404 -15.68 4.97 -26.22
C GLU A 404 -14.53 5.25 -27.21
N GLU A 405 -13.29 4.90 -26.87
CA GLU A 405 -12.18 4.99 -27.84
C GLU A 405 -11.91 3.63 -28.50
N THR A 406 -12.32 3.55 -29.77
CA THR A 406 -12.02 2.46 -30.70
C THR A 406 -10.55 2.50 -31.12
N GLY A 407 -9.68 1.86 -30.35
CA GLY A 407 -8.27 1.69 -30.73
C GLY A 407 -7.35 1.65 -29.52
N ASP A 408 -7.37 0.54 -28.79
CA ASP A 408 -6.49 0.36 -27.64
C ASP A 408 -5.03 0.17 -28.12
N GLN A 409 -4.29 1.28 -28.23
CA GLN A 409 -2.82 1.27 -28.38
C GLN A 409 -2.14 1.15 -27.00
N SER A 410 -2.75 0.49 -26.02
CA SER A 410 -2.05 0.14 -24.78
C SER A 410 -0.92 -0.84 -25.14
N LEU A 411 0.29 -0.57 -24.63
CA LEU A 411 1.41 -1.49 -24.80
C LEU A 411 1.02 -2.90 -24.31
N PRO A 412 1.33 -3.96 -25.08
CA PRO A 412 1.13 -5.32 -24.60
C PRO A 412 1.97 -5.51 -23.34
N MET A 413 1.31 -5.90 -22.25
CA MET A 413 1.97 -6.17 -20.97
C MET A 413 2.25 -7.66 -20.83
N ASN A 414 3.43 -8.01 -20.30
CA ASN A 414 3.69 -9.38 -19.91
C ASN A 414 2.88 -9.70 -18.66
N MET A 415 1.90 -10.55 -18.85
CA MET A 415 0.88 -10.84 -17.88
C MET A 415 1.32 -11.80 -16.77
N GLU A 416 2.26 -12.69 -17.05
CA GLU A 416 2.94 -13.48 -16.02
C GLU A 416 3.73 -12.56 -15.06
N ALA A 417 4.36 -11.50 -15.61
CA ALA A 417 5.10 -10.54 -14.80
C ALA A 417 4.19 -9.70 -13.88
N VAL A 418 2.99 -9.34 -14.35
CA VAL A 418 1.97 -8.67 -13.51
C VAL A 418 1.54 -9.58 -12.37
N GLU A 419 1.27 -10.85 -12.66
CA GLU A 419 0.84 -11.83 -11.66
C GLU A 419 1.93 -12.11 -10.63
N ALA A 420 3.19 -12.23 -11.04
CA ALA A 420 4.34 -12.42 -10.16
C ALA A 420 4.46 -11.29 -9.11
N LEU A 421 4.11 -10.06 -9.49
CA LEU A 421 4.25 -8.88 -8.64
C LEU A 421 3.12 -8.71 -7.62
N ILE A 422 2.01 -9.47 -7.71
CA ILE A 422 0.96 -9.44 -6.70
C ILE A 422 1.52 -9.91 -5.35
N THR A 423 1.40 -9.05 -4.34
CA THR A 423 1.78 -9.31 -2.94
C THR A 423 0.71 -8.75 -2.01
N PRO A 424 0.68 -9.13 -0.71
CA PRO A 424 -0.22 -8.50 0.26
C PRO A 424 -0.10 -6.97 0.30
N THR A 425 1.09 -6.45 -0.01
CA THR A 425 1.42 -5.02 0.00
C THR A 425 1.31 -4.33 -1.36
N PHE A 426 0.91 -5.03 -2.41
CA PHE A 426 0.74 -4.51 -3.77
C PHE A 426 -0.31 -5.31 -4.53
N VAL A 427 -1.59 -4.96 -4.34
CA VAL A 427 -2.74 -5.68 -4.93
C VAL A 427 -3.58 -4.83 -5.87
N GLU A 428 -3.74 -3.53 -5.61
CA GLU A 428 -4.72 -2.69 -6.32
C GLU A 428 -4.43 -2.55 -7.82
N ALA A 429 -3.23 -2.08 -8.16
CA ALA A 429 -2.81 -1.88 -9.55
C ALA A 429 -2.73 -3.19 -10.36
N PRO A 430 -2.07 -4.28 -9.89
CA PRO A 430 -1.98 -5.50 -10.68
C PRO A 430 -3.35 -6.17 -10.86
N LEU A 431 -4.20 -6.22 -9.83
CA LEU A 431 -5.55 -6.80 -9.99
C LEU A 431 -6.41 -5.97 -10.96
N PHE A 432 -6.33 -4.64 -10.88
CA PHE A 432 -7.00 -3.79 -11.87
C PHE A 432 -6.55 -4.12 -13.29
N LEU A 433 -5.24 -4.23 -13.53
CA LEU A 433 -4.69 -4.54 -14.85
C LEU A 433 -5.17 -5.89 -15.39
N ILE A 434 -5.20 -6.91 -14.53
CA ILE A 434 -5.66 -8.26 -14.87
C ILE A 434 -7.17 -8.24 -15.18
N MET A 435 -7.99 -7.62 -14.32
CA MET A 435 -9.45 -7.58 -14.49
C MET A 435 -9.92 -6.74 -15.68
N SER A 436 -9.10 -5.80 -16.15
CA SER A 436 -9.41 -4.88 -17.24
C SER A 436 -8.95 -5.36 -18.61
N GLU A 437 -8.38 -6.57 -18.71
CA GLU A 437 -8.09 -7.18 -20.01
C GLU A 437 -9.35 -7.61 -20.77
N ARG A 438 -9.19 -7.77 -22.08
CA ARG A 438 -10.31 -8.10 -22.97
C ARG A 438 -10.79 -9.54 -22.72
N PRO A 439 -12.11 -9.79 -22.79
CA PRO A 439 -12.65 -11.15 -22.74
C PRO A 439 -12.11 -11.99 -23.91
N GLY A 440 -11.73 -13.25 -23.65
CA GLY A 440 -11.30 -14.22 -24.67
C GLY A 440 -9.81 -14.59 -24.63
N GLU A 441 -8.94 -13.77 -24.03
CA GLU A 441 -7.52 -14.10 -23.79
C GLU A 441 -7.35 -14.82 -22.44
N GLY A 442 -8.17 -15.86 -22.22
CA GLY A 442 -8.41 -16.52 -20.93
C GLY A 442 -7.19 -16.58 -20.01
N ARG A 443 -7.29 -15.89 -18.87
CA ARG A 443 -6.12 -15.62 -18.03
C ARG A 443 -6.23 -16.07 -16.58
N VAL A 444 -7.44 -16.37 -16.09
CA VAL A 444 -7.54 -17.01 -14.77
C VAL A 444 -7.26 -18.50 -14.92
N ASN A 445 -6.14 -18.90 -14.35
CA ASN A 445 -5.75 -20.28 -14.20
C ASN A 445 -5.81 -20.68 -12.70
N GLU A 446 -5.53 -21.95 -12.45
CA GLU A 446 -5.53 -22.51 -11.10
C GLU A 446 -4.47 -21.85 -10.20
N GLU A 447 -3.31 -21.48 -10.75
CA GLU A 447 -2.21 -20.85 -10.02
C GLU A 447 -2.57 -19.45 -9.51
N LEU A 448 -3.08 -18.58 -10.39
CA LEU A 448 -3.56 -17.25 -10.03
C LEU A 448 -4.73 -17.35 -9.06
N GLY A 449 -5.68 -18.26 -9.30
CA GLY A 449 -6.79 -18.50 -8.39
C GLY A 449 -6.31 -18.87 -6.98
N SER A 450 -5.41 -19.85 -6.87
CA SER A 450 -4.81 -20.31 -5.62
C SER A 450 -4.03 -19.19 -4.91
N LYS A 451 -3.25 -18.40 -5.66
CA LYS A 451 -2.53 -17.24 -5.16
C LYS A 451 -3.48 -16.20 -4.53
N LEU A 452 -4.58 -15.85 -5.20
CA LEU A 452 -5.55 -14.89 -4.67
C LEU A 452 -6.25 -15.40 -3.41
N LEU A 453 -6.59 -16.69 -3.36
CA LEU A 453 -7.21 -17.31 -2.19
C LEU A 453 -6.24 -17.34 -1.00
N SER A 454 -4.99 -17.72 -1.23
CA SER A 454 -3.93 -17.71 -0.20
C SER A 454 -3.73 -16.31 0.38
N LEU A 455 -3.60 -15.30 -0.47
CA LEU A 455 -3.48 -13.90 -0.04
C LEU A 455 -4.73 -13.44 0.71
N ALA A 456 -5.93 -13.73 0.20
CA ALA A 456 -7.17 -13.37 0.87
C ALA A 456 -7.35 -14.05 2.23
N SER A 457 -6.82 -15.26 2.42
CA SER A 457 -6.93 -15.96 3.71
C SER A 457 -6.02 -15.38 4.80
N THR A 458 -4.92 -14.73 4.42
CA THR A 458 -3.89 -14.24 5.33
C THR A 458 -3.92 -12.72 5.51
N ASP A 459 -4.60 -11.98 4.63
CA ASP A 459 -4.65 -10.53 4.67
C ASP A 459 -5.42 -10.01 5.91
N PRO A 460 -4.85 -9.07 6.67
CA PRO A 460 -5.47 -8.53 7.88
C PRO A 460 -6.63 -7.56 7.59
N THR A 461 -6.73 -7.01 6.39
CA THR A 461 -7.71 -5.99 6.00
C THR A 461 -8.91 -6.62 5.27
N GLY A 462 -10.11 -6.40 5.82
CA GLY A 462 -11.33 -6.93 5.22
C GLY A 462 -11.59 -6.37 3.82
N SER A 463 -11.22 -5.11 3.57
CA SER A 463 -11.38 -4.45 2.28
C SER A 463 -10.48 -5.06 1.20
N SER A 464 -9.25 -5.46 1.52
CA SER A 464 -8.35 -6.14 0.56
C SER A 464 -8.73 -7.60 0.34
N ARG A 465 -9.17 -8.31 1.39
CA ARG A 465 -9.80 -9.64 1.24
C ARG A 465 -10.99 -9.60 0.29
N LEU A 466 -11.88 -8.63 0.45
CA LEU A 466 -13.02 -8.46 -0.45
C LEU A 466 -12.59 -8.16 -1.89
N LEU A 467 -11.58 -7.29 -2.08
CA LEU A 467 -11.00 -7.01 -3.40
C LEU A 467 -10.51 -8.28 -4.07
N MET A 468 -9.69 -9.09 -3.40
CA MET A 468 -9.12 -10.31 -3.97
C MET A 468 -10.21 -11.33 -4.34
N MET A 469 -11.17 -11.57 -3.43
CA MET A 469 -12.27 -12.51 -3.68
C MET A 469 -13.18 -12.06 -4.82
N ARG A 470 -13.48 -10.76 -4.92
CA ARG A 470 -14.34 -10.23 -6.00
C ARG A 470 -13.58 -10.07 -7.31
N SER A 471 -12.26 -9.90 -7.26
CA SER A 471 -11.40 -10.01 -8.45
C SER A 471 -11.43 -11.43 -9.00
N LEU A 472 -11.29 -12.45 -8.15
CA LEU A 472 -11.43 -13.85 -8.59
C LEU A 472 -12.81 -14.10 -9.23
N ALA A 473 -13.90 -13.68 -8.58
CA ALA A 473 -15.24 -13.82 -9.13
C ALA A 473 -15.40 -13.14 -10.51
N CYS A 474 -14.89 -11.91 -10.63
CA CYS A 474 -14.88 -11.13 -11.86
C CYS A 474 -14.13 -11.85 -13.00
N LEU A 475 -12.98 -12.45 -12.69
CA LEU A 475 -12.17 -13.19 -13.64
C LEU A 475 -12.80 -14.52 -14.06
N VAL A 476 -13.40 -15.26 -13.12
CA VAL A 476 -14.15 -16.49 -13.43
C VAL A 476 -15.36 -16.19 -14.33
N GLU A 477 -16.08 -15.10 -14.08
CA GLU A 477 -17.18 -14.66 -14.95
C GLU A 477 -16.68 -14.32 -16.38
N GLY A 478 -15.43 -13.86 -16.51
CA GLY A 478 -14.79 -13.60 -17.80
C GLY A 478 -14.49 -14.84 -18.64
N LEU A 479 -14.53 -16.05 -18.07
CA LEU A 479 -14.40 -17.29 -18.85
C LEU A 479 -15.70 -17.52 -19.66
N GLU A 480 -15.59 -17.64 -20.99
CA GLU A 480 -16.77 -17.74 -21.87
C GLU A 480 -17.60 -19.00 -21.66
N ARG A 481 -16.97 -20.12 -21.30
CA ARG A 481 -17.62 -21.44 -21.21
C ARG A 481 -17.99 -21.80 -19.77
N PRO A 482 -19.25 -22.17 -19.48
CA PRO A 482 -19.64 -22.65 -18.16
C PRO A 482 -18.81 -23.82 -17.65
N LEU A 483 -18.43 -24.76 -18.54
CA LEU A 483 -17.58 -25.89 -18.17
C LEU A 483 -16.22 -25.42 -17.62
N ALA A 484 -15.55 -24.47 -18.28
CA ALA A 484 -14.26 -23.95 -17.83
C ALA A 484 -14.37 -23.24 -16.46
N ARG A 485 -15.48 -22.54 -16.21
CA ARG A 485 -15.76 -21.94 -14.89
C ARG A 485 -15.83 -23.00 -13.80
N LEU A 486 -16.57 -24.08 -14.06
CA LEU A 486 -16.75 -25.18 -13.11
C LEU A 486 -15.47 -25.99 -12.91
N GLU A 487 -14.70 -26.24 -13.96
CA GLU A 487 -13.41 -26.94 -13.88
C GLU A 487 -12.43 -26.17 -13.00
N LEU A 488 -12.32 -24.86 -13.19
CA LEU A 488 -11.46 -24.00 -12.37
C LEU A 488 -11.93 -23.95 -10.91
N ILE A 489 -13.22 -23.68 -10.66
CA ILE A 489 -13.74 -23.66 -9.28
C ILE A 489 -13.53 -25.02 -8.61
N GLY A 490 -13.72 -26.11 -9.35
CA GLY A 490 -13.50 -27.46 -8.88
C GLY A 490 -12.05 -27.72 -8.46
N ALA A 491 -11.11 -27.39 -9.33
CA ALA A 491 -9.68 -27.50 -9.05
C ALA A 491 -9.29 -26.71 -7.79
N LEU A 492 -9.80 -25.47 -7.65
CA LEU A 492 -9.55 -24.65 -6.46
C LEU A 492 -10.15 -25.25 -5.18
N ILE A 493 -11.33 -25.89 -5.25
CA ILE A 493 -11.91 -26.57 -4.08
C ILE A 493 -11.03 -27.75 -3.64
N ASP A 494 -10.49 -28.50 -4.60
CA ASP A 494 -9.65 -29.67 -4.35
C ASP A 494 -8.29 -29.31 -3.75
N GLN A 495 -7.72 -28.16 -4.13
CA GLN A 495 -6.44 -27.65 -3.58
C GLN A 495 -6.52 -27.18 -2.13
N HIS A 496 -7.69 -26.80 -1.64
CA HIS A 496 -7.86 -26.21 -0.30
C HIS A 496 -8.71 -27.10 0.64
N PRO A 497 -8.35 -28.38 0.87
CA PRO A 497 -9.21 -29.35 1.56
C PRO A 497 -9.51 -28.99 3.03
N SER A 498 -8.63 -28.23 3.68
CA SER A 498 -8.66 -27.97 5.13
C SER A 498 -9.09 -26.54 5.50
N GLN A 499 -9.52 -25.71 4.54
CA GLN A 499 -9.84 -24.28 4.77
C GLN A 499 -11.33 -24.00 4.53
N PRO A 500 -12.19 -24.11 5.57
CA PRO A 500 -13.65 -24.01 5.43
C PRO A 500 -14.11 -22.62 4.96
N ASN A 501 -13.41 -21.56 5.34
CA ASN A 501 -13.68 -20.20 4.87
C ASN A 501 -13.45 -20.03 3.36
N ILE A 502 -12.34 -20.56 2.82
CA ILE A 502 -12.04 -20.55 1.39
C ILE A 502 -13.06 -21.41 0.65
N LYS A 503 -13.34 -22.63 1.14
CA LYS A 503 -14.36 -23.50 0.54
C LYS A 503 -15.74 -22.86 0.53
N SER A 504 -16.15 -22.21 1.61
CA SER A 504 -17.42 -21.48 1.68
C SER A 504 -17.51 -20.40 0.61
N ALA A 505 -16.44 -19.61 0.43
CA ALA A 505 -16.40 -18.58 -0.60
C ALA A 505 -16.41 -19.16 -2.03
N LEU A 506 -15.69 -20.26 -2.27
CA LEU A 506 -15.69 -20.97 -3.56
C LEU A 506 -17.03 -21.63 -3.87
N VAL A 507 -17.72 -22.19 -2.87
CA VAL A 507 -19.09 -22.71 -3.02
C VAL A 507 -20.07 -21.58 -3.31
N SER A 508 -19.89 -20.40 -2.71
CA SER A 508 -20.71 -19.25 -3.05
C SER A 508 -20.47 -18.79 -4.49
N LEU A 509 -19.22 -18.80 -4.96
CA LEU A 509 -18.88 -18.50 -6.36
C LEU A 509 -19.43 -19.55 -7.34
N LEU A 510 -19.39 -20.84 -6.96
CA LEU A 510 -20.05 -21.92 -7.70
C LEU A 510 -21.55 -21.66 -7.82
N ARG A 511 -22.20 -21.28 -6.72
CA ARG A 511 -23.63 -20.96 -6.68
C ARG A 511 -23.97 -19.76 -7.56
N GLU A 512 -23.18 -18.69 -7.51
CA GLU A 512 -23.31 -17.52 -8.40
C GLU A 512 -23.17 -17.95 -9.88
N SER A 513 -22.17 -18.77 -10.20
CA SER A 513 -21.94 -19.30 -11.56
C SER A 513 -23.09 -20.17 -12.07
N LEU A 514 -23.67 -21.00 -11.19
CA LEU A 514 -24.81 -21.85 -11.51
C LEU A 514 -26.12 -21.08 -11.68
N ALA A 515 -26.32 -20.02 -10.90
CA ALA A 515 -27.52 -19.18 -10.99
C ALA A 515 -27.66 -18.52 -12.37
N LEU A 516 -26.54 -18.24 -13.05
CA LEU A 516 -26.52 -17.70 -14.42
C LEU A 516 -27.02 -18.70 -15.47
N LEU A 517 -27.05 -20.00 -15.17
CA LEU A 517 -27.42 -21.02 -16.17
C LEU A 517 -28.92 -21.03 -16.49
N SER A 518 -29.80 -20.46 -15.66
CA SER A 518 -31.27 -20.37 -15.81
C SER A 518 -32.04 -21.71 -15.98
N SER A 519 -31.54 -22.67 -16.76
CA SER A 519 -31.90 -24.08 -16.89
C SER A 519 -30.77 -24.82 -17.61
N PHE A 520 -30.64 -26.15 -17.50
CA PHE A 520 -29.61 -26.87 -18.27
C PHE A 520 -30.02 -26.95 -19.76
N PRO A 521 -29.34 -26.26 -20.72
CA PRO A 521 -29.60 -26.45 -22.14
C PRO A 521 -29.20 -27.86 -22.61
N SER A 522 -29.69 -28.30 -23.77
CA SER A 522 -29.34 -29.59 -24.36
C SER A 522 -28.08 -29.49 -25.25
N GLY A 523 -27.04 -30.30 -24.99
CA GLY A 523 -25.82 -30.36 -25.80
C GLY A 523 -24.71 -31.26 -25.24
N PRO A 524 -23.69 -31.63 -26.03
CA PRO A 524 -22.63 -32.58 -25.63
C PRO A 524 -21.73 -32.07 -24.49
N ASP A 525 -21.51 -30.76 -24.38
CA ASP A 525 -20.75 -30.17 -23.26
C ASP A 525 -21.52 -30.27 -21.93
N MET A 526 -22.84 -30.45 -21.98
CA MET A 526 -23.69 -30.48 -20.79
C MET A 526 -23.59 -31.79 -20.03
N ASP A 527 -23.35 -32.92 -20.70
CA ASP A 527 -23.07 -34.19 -20.03
C ASP A 527 -21.81 -34.09 -19.17
N ARG A 528 -20.77 -33.41 -19.69
CA ARG A 528 -19.53 -33.14 -18.94
C ARG A 528 -19.77 -32.19 -17.77
N VAL A 529 -20.53 -31.11 -17.98
CA VAL A 529 -20.95 -30.19 -16.91
C VAL A 529 -21.72 -30.93 -15.81
N ILE A 530 -22.68 -31.77 -16.16
CA ILE A 530 -23.48 -32.55 -15.21
C ILE A 530 -22.59 -33.54 -14.46
N GLN A 531 -21.69 -34.24 -15.15
CA GLN A 531 -20.75 -35.18 -14.52
C GLN A 531 -19.84 -34.46 -13.52
N LEU A 532 -19.29 -33.31 -13.91
CA LEU A 532 -18.45 -32.48 -13.05
C LEU A 532 -19.23 -31.97 -11.84
N LEU A 533 -20.46 -31.47 -12.03
CA LEU A 533 -21.31 -31.03 -10.93
C LEU A 533 -21.64 -32.14 -9.94
N ARG A 534 -21.86 -33.37 -10.42
CA ARG A 534 -22.06 -34.54 -9.54
C ARG A 534 -20.80 -34.83 -8.70
N GLN A 535 -19.62 -34.79 -9.33
CA GLN A 535 -18.35 -35.00 -8.63
C GLN A 535 -18.11 -33.90 -7.59
N LEU A 536 -18.25 -32.63 -7.98
CA LEU A 536 -18.08 -31.48 -7.09
C LEU A 536 -19.06 -31.51 -5.93
N LEU A 537 -20.32 -31.84 -6.18
CA LEU A 537 -21.32 -31.93 -5.12
C LEU A 537 -20.91 -32.98 -4.09
N LEU A 538 -20.42 -34.14 -4.52
CA LEU A 538 -19.93 -35.18 -3.62
C LEU A 538 -18.71 -34.72 -2.82
N THR A 539 -17.70 -34.14 -3.47
CA THR A 539 -16.52 -33.58 -2.81
C THR A 539 -16.93 -32.57 -1.72
N ILE A 540 -17.90 -31.71 -2.02
CA ILE A 540 -18.37 -30.66 -1.10
C ILE A 540 -19.11 -31.26 0.10
N ILE A 541 -20.01 -32.23 -0.08
CA ILE A 541 -20.87 -32.74 1.00
C ILE A 541 -20.21 -33.84 1.85
N ASN A 542 -19.22 -34.58 1.30
CA ASN A 542 -18.63 -35.75 1.93
C ASN A 542 -18.05 -35.48 3.33
N SER A 543 -17.50 -34.29 3.59
CA SER A 543 -16.91 -33.97 4.90
C SER A 543 -17.92 -33.46 5.94
N THR A 544 -19.20 -33.29 5.60
CA THR A 544 -20.21 -32.73 6.53
C THR A 544 -20.29 -33.48 7.86
N PRO A 545 -20.31 -34.83 7.93
CA PRO A 545 -20.35 -35.52 9.22
C PRO A 545 -19.13 -35.19 10.10
N LEU A 546 -17.94 -35.15 9.49
CA LEU A 546 -16.70 -34.79 10.19
C LEU A 546 -16.72 -33.32 10.65
N ASP A 547 -17.19 -32.41 9.81
CA ASP A 547 -17.27 -30.99 10.14
C ASP A 547 -18.23 -30.74 11.32
N LEU A 548 -19.35 -31.48 11.40
CA LEU A 548 -20.28 -31.44 12.54
C LEU A 548 -19.67 -32.01 13.83
N GLU A 549 -18.88 -33.08 13.72
CA GLU A 549 -18.11 -33.64 14.84
C GLU A 549 -17.11 -32.60 15.38
N LEU A 550 -16.39 -31.90 14.50
CA LEU A 550 -15.46 -30.83 14.87
C LEU A 550 -16.18 -29.66 15.56
N VAL A 551 -17.33 -29.23 15.03
CA VAL A 551 -18.16 -28.20 15.69
C VAL A 551 -18.57 -28.65 17.09
N LYS A 552 -19.01 -29.91 17.25
CA LYS A 552 -19.40 -30.45 18.55
C LYS A 552 -18.23 -30.47 19.53
N GLN A 553 -17.08 -31.01 19.12
CA GLN A 553 -15.88 -31.05 19.95
C GLN A 553 -15.42 -29.64 20.37
N ALA A 554 -15.49 -28.68 19.44
CA ALA A 554 -15.14 -27.29 19.71
C ALA A 554 -16.10 -26.61 20.69
N LEU A 555 -17.40 -26.90 20.60
CA LEU A 555 -18.42 -26.43 21.54
C LEU A 555 -18.22 -27.03 22.93
N ASP A 556 -17.98 -28.35 23.01
CA ASP A 556 -17.72 -29.07 24.26
C ASP A 556 -16.45 -28.56 24.97
N ALA A 557 -15.43 -28.13 24.21
CA ALA A 557 -14.19 -27.59 24.76
C ALA A 557 -14.33 -26.19 25.39
N GLY A 558 -15.36 -25.41 25.03
CA GLY A 558 -15.70 -24.12 25.67
C GLY A 558 -14.63 -23.01 25.57
N GLN A 559 -13.62 -23.15 24.70
CA GLN A 559 -12.52 -22.19 24.56
C GLN A 559 -12.86 -21.06 23.59
N LEU A 560 -12.54 -19.81 23.97
CA LEU A 560 -12.80 -18.61 23.17
C LEU A 560 -12.15 -18.63 21.78
N GLU A 561 -11.01 -19.31 21.65
CA GLU A 561 -10.24 -19.41 20.41
C GLU A 561 -10.92 -20.31 19.36
N ASN A 562 -11.81 -21.21 19.77
CA ASN A 562 -12.49 -22.13 18.86
C ASN A 562 -13.73 -21.52 18.18
N TRP A 563 -14.19 -20.34 18.63
CA TRP A 563 -15.43 -19.74 18.13
C TRP A 563 -15.35 -19.28 16.67
N SER A 564 -14.20 -18.80 16.22
CA SER A 564 -13.99 -18.43 14.81
C SER A 564 -14.07 -19.66 13.91
N SER A 565 -13.44 -20.77 14.31
CA SER A 565 -13.49 -22.04 13.59
C SER A 565 -14.91 -22.60 13.52
N ILE A 566 -15.69 -22.51 14.61
CA ILE A 566 -17.10 -22.90 14.62
C ILE A 566 -17.93 -22.02 13.66
N ASP A 567 -17.73 -20.70 13.71
CA ASP A 567 -18.39 -19.75 12.81
C ASP A 567 -18.12 -20.06 11.34
N GLU A 568 -16.86 -20.34 10.97
CA GLU A 568 -16.47 -20.72 9.61
C GLU A 568 -17.10 -22.05 9.15
N LEU A 569 -17.09 -23.07 10.00
CA LEU A 569 -17.68 -24.37 9.70
C LEU A 569 -19.21 -24.28 9.53
N LEU A 570 -19.90 -23.54 10.39
CA LEU A 570 -21.35 -23.33 10.28
C LEU A 570 -21.71 -22.54 9.01
N LYS A 571 -20.95 -21.49 8.68
CA LYS A 571 -21.11 -20.75 7.41
C LYS A 571 -20.92 -21.66 6.21
N PHE A 572 -19.94 -22.55 6.26
CA PHE A 572 -19.71 -23.50 5.18
C PHE A 572 -20.88 -24.49 5.03
N MET A 573 -21.43 -25.01 6.13
CA MET A 573 -22.63 -25.88 6.09
C MET A 573 -23.86 -25.16 5.51
N ILE A 574 -24.06 -23.89 5.84
CA ILE A 574 -25.11 -23.06 5.24
C ILE A 574 -24.92 -22.97 3.73
N GLU A 575 -23.71 -22.68 3.25
CA GLU A 575 -23.44 -22.59 1.80
C GLU A 575 -23.63 -23.94 1.09
N ARG A 576 -23.32 -25.08 1.72
CA ARG A 576 -23.63 -26.41 1.17
C ARG A 576 -25.12 -26.63 0.97
N LEU A 577 -25.93 -26.31 1.98
CA LEU A 577 -27.39 -26.43 1.89
C LEU A 577 -27.94 -25.48 0.82
N ASN A 578 -27.44 -24.24 0.76
CA ASN A 578 -27.84 -23.27 -0.26
C ASN A 578 -27.49 -23.74 -1.69
N LEU A 579 -26.35 -24.39 -1.89
CA LEU A 579 -25.99 -25.02 -3.16
C LEU A 579 -26.96 -26.13 -3.53
N VAL A 580 -27.23 -27.06 -2.59
CA VAL A 580 -28.18 -28.16 -2.81
C VAL A 580 -29.58 -27.64 -3.11
N TYR A 581 -30.04 -26.64 -2.38
CA TYR A 581 -31.32 -25.99 -2.61
C TYR A 581 -31.41 -25.37 -4.02
N LEU A 582 -30.36 -24.66 -4.46
CA LEU A 582 -30.32 -24.11 -5.80
C LEU A 582 -30.40 -25.21 -6.87
N LEU A 583 -29.60 -26.27 -6.72
CA LEU A 583 -29.60 -27.41 -7.64
C LEU A 583 -30.97 -28.11 -7.70
N LEU A 584 -31.63 -28.32 -6.56
CA LEU A 584 -32.98 -28.86 -6.50
C LEU A 584 -33.99 -27.98 -7.26
N LYS A 585 -33.80 -26.66 -7.26
CA LYS A 585 -34.66 -25.73 -8.01
C LYS A 585 -34.39 -25.74 -9.51
N ILE A 586 -33.13 -25.67 -9.94
CA ILE A 586 -32.78 -25.50 -11.36
C ILE A 586 -32.74 -26.82 -12.14
N ASP A 587 -32.55 -27.96 -11.47
CA ASP A 587 -32.50 -29.27 -12.13
C ASP A 587 -33.89 -29.82 -12.44
N HIS A 588 -34.61 -29.19 -13.36
CA HIS A 588 -35.99 -29.55 -13.72
C HIS A 588 -36.11 -30.98 -14.26
N THR A 589 -35.11 -31.45 -15.01
CA THR A 589 -35.10 -32.76 -15.66
C THR A 589 -34.48 -33.88 -14.81
N ASN A 590 -34.05 -33.57 -13.58
CA ASN A 590 -33.28 -34.48 -12.73
C ASN A 590 -32.00 -35.01 -13.42
N ALA A 591 -31.38 -34.17 -14.25
CA ALA A 591 -30.16 -34.47 -14.98
C ALA A 591 -28.99 -34.78 -14.02
N THR A 592 -28.91 -34.09 -12.87
CA THR A 592 -27.88 -34.37 -11.86
C THR A 592 -28.21 -35.59 -11.00
N GLY A 593 -29.46 -36.07 -11.01
CA GLY A 593 -29.94 -37.13 -10.11
C GLY A 593 -30.21 -36.66 -8.67
N ILE A 594 -30.14 -35.34 -8.41
CA ILE A 594 -30.29 -34.78 -7.06
C ILE A 594 -31.72 -34.91 -6.52
N LYS A 595 -32.73 -34.94 -7.39
CA LYS A 595 -34.14 -35.14 -7.00
C LYS A 595 -34.46 -36.61 -6.78
N LYS A 596 -33.93 -37.49 -7.65
CA LYS A 596 -34.15 -38.95 -7.62
C LYS A 596 -32.90 -39.70 -8.09
N GLY A 597 -32.57 -40.82 -7.45
CA GLY A 597 -31.45 -41.69 -7.80
C GLY A 597 -30.32 -41.68 -6.76
N PRO A 598 -29.12 -42.17 -7.12
CA PRO A 598 -27.98 -42.30 -6.19
C PRO A 598 -27.56 -40.99 -5.52
N MET A 599 -27.53 -39.88 -6.27
CA MET A 599 -27.15 -38.58 -5.73
C MET A 599 -28.15 -38.08 -4.68
N ASN A 600 -29.46 -38.32 -4.86
CA ASN A 600 -30.46 -38.00 -3.85
C ASN A 600 -30.22 -38.73 -2.53
N MET A 601 -29.87 -40.03 -2.59
CA MET A 601 -29.54 -40.82 -1.40
C MET A 601 -28.29 -40.25 -0.72
N GLN A 602 -27.23 -39.98 -1.48
CA GLN A 602 -25.99 -39.41 -0.95
C GLN A 602 -26.20 -38.03 -0.29
N VAL A 603 -26.98 -37.14 -0.91
CA VAL A 603 -27.32 -35.84 -0.30
C VAL A 603 -28.10 -36.00 1.00
N LYS A 604 -29.05 -36.95 1.05
CA LYS A 604 -29.80 -37.22 2.28
C LYS A 604 -28.88 -37.77 3.38
N GLU A 605 -28.09 -38.79 3.07
CA GLU A 605 -27.23 -39.50 4.02
C GLU A 605 -26.07 -38.64 4.52
N LEU A 606 -25.45 -37.84 3.65
CA LEU A 606 -24.22 -37.13 3.98
C LEU A 606 -24.45 -35.68 4.41
N LEU A 607 -25.53 -35.02 3.97
CA LEU A 607 -25.79 -33.61 4.27
C LEU A 607 -27.05 -33.40 5.13
N ILE A 608 -28.22 -33.84 4.64
CA ILE A 608 -29.51 -33.50 5.27
C ILE A 608 -29.67 -34.18 6.62
N THR A 609 -29.51 -35.51 6.69
CA THR A 609 -29.71 -36.29 7.91
C THR A 609 -28.71 -35.92 9.02
N PRO A 610 -27.40 -35.77 8.76
CA PRO A 610 -26.45 -35.35 9.77
C PRO A 610 -26.75 -33.95 10.34
N ILE A 611 -27.04 -32.96 9.49
CA ILE A 611 -27.35 -31.59 9.94
C ILE A 611 -28.67 -31.58 10.72
N TYR A 612 -29.71 -32.28 10.24
CA TYR A 612 -30.98 -32.40 10.96
C TYR A 612 -30.79 -33.00 12.36
N GLY A 613 -30.05 -34.12 12.44
CA GLY A 613 -29.76 -34.79 13.70
C GLY A 613 -28.97 -33.90 14.67
N TRP A 614 -28.00 -33.14 14.16
CA TRP A 614 -27.24 -32.19 14.95
C TRP A 614 -28.13 -31.05 15.48
N ILE A 615 -28.93 -30.39 14.62
CA ILE A 615 -29.84 -29.32 15.05
C ILE A 615 -30.83 -29.81 16.11
N GLU A 616 -31.42 -31.00 15.93
CA GLU A 616 -32.33 -31.58 16.92
C GLU A 616 -31.64 -31.85 18.26
N ALA A 617 -30.41 -32.36 18.24
CA ALA A 617 -29.63 -32.58 19.46
C ALA A 617 -29.30 -31.25 20.16
N THR A 618 -28.83 -30.26 19.39
CA THR A 618 -28.41 -28.93 19.86
C THR A 618 -29.58 -28.03 20.30
N MET A 619 -30.79 -28.22 19.76
CA MET A 619 -31.98 -27.47 20.21
C MET A 619 -32.66 -28.11 21.43
N ARG A 620 -32.54 -29.43 21.62
CA ARG A 620 -33.11 -30.15 22.77
C ARG A 620 -32.21 -30.06 24.01
N ALA A 621 -30.90 -30.15 23.83
CA ALA A 621 -29.95 -29.74 24.85
C ALA A 621 -29.97 -28.21 24.85
N THR A 622 -30.50 -27.56 25.88
CA THR A 622 -30.33 -26.11 26.06
C THR A 622 -28.84 -25.80 26.28
N ASP A 623 -28.06 -25.81 25.20
CA ASP A 623 -26.63 -25.55 25.23
C ASP A 623 -26.45 -24.07 25.54
N LEU A 624 -26.28 -23.77 26.83
CA LEU A 624 -26.21 -22.43 27.40
C LEU A 624 -25.19 -21.56 26.65
N THR A 625 -24.15 -22.17 26.11
CA THR A 625 -23.11 -21.57 25.27
C THR A 625 -23.63 -20.95 23.98
N ILE A 626 -24.51 -21.63 23.23
CA ILE A 626 -25.09 -21.12 21.98
C ILE A 626 -26.13 -20.03 22.26
N VAL A 627 -26.90 -20.18 23.34
CA VAL A 627 -27.90 -19.19 23.77
C VAL A 627 -27.24 -17.90 24.27
N GLN A 628 -26.08 -17.99 24.90
CA GLN A 628 -25.32 -16.83 25.37
C GLN A 628 -24.58 -16.09 24.24
N ASN A 629 -24.14 -16.80 23.19
CA ASN A 629 -23.50 -16.18 22.03
C ASN A 629 -24.53 -15.86 20.92
N ARG A 630 -25.02 -14.61 20.92
CA ARG A 630 -26.00 -14.12 19.92
C ARG A 630 -25.58 -14.35 18.46
N GLY A 631 -24.28 -14.33 18.15
CA GLY A 631 -23.77 -14.54 16.79
C GLY A 631 -23.96 -15.99 16.33
N LEU A 632 -23.57 -16.95 17.17
CA LEU A 632 -23.72 -18.38 16.87
C LEU A 632 -25.19 -18.81 16.83
N GLY A 633 -26.01 -18.30 17.73
CA GLY A 633 -27.46 -18.53 17.69
C GLY A 633 -28.08 -18.10 16.35
N SER A 634 -27.64 -16.96 15.80
CA SER A 634 -28.08 -16.49 14.48
C SER A 634 -27.63 -17.42 13.33
N LEU A 635 -26.43 -17.99 13.41
CA LEU A 635 -25.94 -18.94 12.40
C LEU A 635 -26.66 -20.28 12.47
N VAL A 636 -26.88 -20.84 13.65
CA VAL A 636 -27.65 -22.08 13.82
C VAL A 636 -29.09 -21.91 13.30
N TYR A 637 -29.70 -20.74 13.53
CA TYR A 637 -31.01 -20.44 12.97
C TYR A 637 -30.98 -20.34 11.43
N SER A 638 -29.95 -19.72 10.86
CA SER A 638 -29.75 -19.64 9.41
C SER A 638 -29.53 -21.02 8.79
N LEU A 639 -28.79 -21.89 9.47
CA LEU A 639 -28.58 -23.28 9.10
C LEU A 639 -29.90 -24.06 9.08
N LYS A 640 -30.72 -23.88 10.13
CA LYS A 640 -32.05 -24.49 10.21
C LYS A 640 -32.95 -24.04 9.06
N ILE A 641 -33.03 -22.74 8.77
CA ILE A 641 -33.82 -22.23 7.64
C ILE A 641 -33.36 -22.87 6.32
N SER A 642 -32.04 -22.92 6.09
CA SER A 642 -31.47 -23.48 4.86
C SER A 642 -31.79 -24.97 4.72
N LEU A 643 -31.80 -25.70 5.83
CA LEU A 643 -32.18 -27.12 5.89
C LEU A 643 -33.67 -27.31 5.61
N ASP A 644 -34.53 -26.54 6.27
CA ASP A 644 -35.98 -26.61 6.12
C ASP A 644 -36.40 -26.35 4.66
N LEU A 645 -35.75 -25.38 3.99
CA LEU A 645 -35.93 -25.11 2.57
C LEU A 645 -35.56 -26.30 1.68
N CYS A 646 -34.47 -27.01 1.99
CA CYS A 646 -34.09 -28.22 1.26
C CYS A 646 -35.11 -29.34 1.46
N ILE A 647 -35.53 -29.59 2.69
CA ILE A 647 -36.51 -30.62 3.05
C ILE A 647 -37.86 -30.34 2.39
N GLU A 648 -38.31 -29.09 2.40
CA GLU A 648 -39.57 -28.68 1.78
C GLU A 648 -39.58 -29.01 0.27
N VAL A 649 -38.50 -28.68 -0.44
CA VAL A 649 -38.40 -28.98 -1.87
C VAL A 649 -38.31 -30.49 -2.11
N LEU A 650 -37.52 -31.21 -1.32
CA LEU A 650 -37.39 -32.68 -1.42
C LEU A 650 -38.71 -33.42 -1.16
N ASN A 651 -39.56 -32.92 -0.26
CA ASN A 651 -40.86 -33.52 0.04
C ASN A 651 -41.93 -33.24 -1.03
N ARG A 652 -41.72 -32.24 -1.90
CA ARG A 652 -42.64 -31.89 -3.00
C ARG A 652 -42.33 -32.64 -4.31
N LEU A 653 -41.25 -33.42 -4.36
CA LEU A 653 -40.71 -34.11 -5.54
C LEU A 653 -40.97 -35.63 -5.50
#